data_AF-A0A7Y3H1L5-F1
#
_entry.id   AF-A0A7Y3H1L5-F1
#
_cell.length_a   1.000
_cell.length_b   1.000
_cell.length_c   1.000
_cell.angle_alpha   90.00
_cell.angle_beta   90.00
_cell.angle_gamma   90.00
#
_symmetry.space_group_name_H-M   'P 1'
#
loop_
_entity.id
_entity.type
_entity.pdbx_description
1 polymer ?
#
loop_
_entity_poly.entity_id
_entity_poly.type
_entity_poly.pdbx_seq_one_letter_code
_entity_poly.pdbx_strand_id
1 'polypeptide(L)'
;KEDQFWQAHYNLLNWKEIYENAAGLGKVGNSIGGFTFQFSDGWWKFGQTKNLDVHDNNASWSNGGYQRDLEGEENNMNEEWFGVCAKGPTNGRGLYDLYPRAAYYALKEAHMLNPYEEGVNLDVINTHFDNIQIMEAVLKARGDKAALQSKKKIRVSNLRADLSTFNTGGNLIATPNDSDPDNPDTYPDQLGFDHMQSYFVGFEGNPTANMRANVNFNILGNVANNPINEIFYENRGRVRSVTTPQGDLNLTDLNGVQVYNAEFEWNAKNFDARGFYRTGHYHWGYEGDFFGLYPEANYGENLDIYNGEVLGFEIDGKKGLKGLKAAFGPQLWWGANPAVLVKYRREFGHFEFTGIFHEDIDDAAQAISSFAVPLPKTRRATLHLKGEFGPVGLEVGGIWGGQPLNGRTFQIAEGNAGEYTVFQDQINTKDNWGGKAKITFSKGPFNWYAQAAAMGLVANGGGDYTRTFTGWRLKDSGSGNQTNFLTGFTVLAGNFQFAPNFLWQKPIVDAMPNDVQAPGRLRNIQDDPFAVRQNRETMAGELLLTFDPTPGTWMYDWDSDLAEDAKFAASVGFVYRHHPTAQDAAIGFLGNRTSFAFPNSAPAEDLWEAHARIVSKINPDFGFIANLYGGNAQANGSDERLLKRYGGDLRLIYKKIKISSMVKVDDWGPFDYHRDFNLTYPLQLVFDVSTTVEKPQWLNIPSTRMGIRYTWRSLDQYSPRYCPTSIYDANGIPTCDPEAFGFGLGNEWEIKTYFQINIFN
;
A
#
# COMPACT_ATOMS: atom_id res chain seq x y z
N LYS A 1 7.83 -2.02 -31.05
CA LYS A 1 7.47 -3.43 -31.36
C LYS A 1 8.76 -4.14 -31.69
N GLU A 2 8.93 -5.39 -31.28
CA GLU A 2 10.12 -6.19 -31.58
C GLU A 2 10.42 -6.29 -33.09
N ASP A 3 11.67 -6.03 -33.47
CA ASP A 3 12.17 -6.12 -34.85
C ASP A 3 13.02 -7.39 -35.07
N GLN A 4 12.33 -8.51 -35.30
CA GLN A 4 12.98 -9.81 -35.51
C GLN A 4 13.90 -9.87 -36.73
N PHE A 5 13.58 -9.10 -37.77
CA PHE A 5 14.36 -9.14 -39.00
C PHE A 5 15.75 -8.57 -38.74
N TRP A 6 15.81 -7.39 -38.12
CA TRP A 6 17.08 -6.74 -37.87
C TRP A 6 17.88 -7.42 -36.78
N GLN A 7 17.23 -7.97 -35.74
CA GLN A 7 17.92 -8.83 -34.76
C GLN A 7 18.64 -10.00 -35.45
N ALA A 8 17.94 -10.71 -36.35
CA ALA A 8 18.53 -11.82 -37.11
C ALA A 8 19.65 -11.33 -38.05
N HIS A 9 19.47 -10.19 -38.71
CA HIS A 9 20.46 -9.59 -39.60
C HIS A 9 21.78 -9.30 -38.88
N TYR A 10 21.75 -8.57 -37.76
CA TYR A 10 22.95 -8.24 -37.01
C TYR A 10 23.63 -9.48 -36.43
N ASN A 11 22.85 -10.42 -35.88
CA ASN A 11 23.41 -11.69 -35.38
C ASN A 11 24.10 -12.49 -36.49
N LEU A 12 23.50 -12.56 -37.67
CA LEU A 12 24.05 -13.30 -38.81
C LEU A 12 25.36 -12.65 -39.30
N LEU A 13 25.40 -11.32 -39.43
CA LEU A 13 26.60 -10.60 -39.85
C LEU A 13 27.75 -10.71 -38.84
N ASN A 14 27.45 -10.58 -37.55
CA ASN A 14 28.45 -10.76 -36.49
C ASN A 14 29.05 -12.17 -36.55
N TRP A 15 28.23 -13.20 -36.74
CA TRP A 15 28.72 -14.57 -36.88
C TRP A 15 29.49 -14.82 -38.18
N LYS A 16 29.10 -14.17 -39.29
CA LYS A 16 29.88 -14.20 -40.54
C LYS A 16 31.29 -13.67 -40.29
N GLU A 17 31.42 -12.52 -39.64
CA GLU A 17 32.72 -11.93 -39.33
C GLU A 17 33.57 -12.82 -38.40
N ILE A 18 32.95 -13.43 -37.38
CA ILE A 18 33.61 -14.38 -36.49
C ILE A 18 34.15 -15.58 -37.27
N TYR A 19 33.37 -16.11 -38.21
CA TYR A 19 33.74 -17.25 -39.05
C TYR A 19 34.86 -16.87 -40.02
N GLU A 20 34.76 -15.74 -40.71
CA GLU A 20 35.78 -15.28 -41.66
C GLU A 20 37.15 -15.02 -40.99
N ASN A 21 37.18 -14.70 -39.69
CA ASN A 21 38.40 -14.51 -38.91
C ASN A 21 38.91 -15.78 -38.22
N ALA A 22 38.31 -16.95 -38.45
CA ALA A 22 38.82 -18.19 -37.91
C ALA A 22 40.20 -18.54 -38.52
N ALA A 23 41.02 -19.26 -37.74
CA ALA A 23 42.38 -19.62 -38.16
C ALA A 23 42.36 -20.42 -39.47
N GLY A 24 43.22 -20.03 -40.42
CA GLY A 24 43.40 -20.75 -41.70
C GLY A 24 42.52 -20.28 -42.86
N LEU A 25 41.66 -19.28 -42.66
CA LEU A 25 40.71 -18.83 -43.69
C LEU A 25 41.15 -17.62 -44.51
N GLY A 26 42.26 -16.96 -44.18
CA GLY A 26 42.83 -15.88 -45.00
C GLY A 26 42.55 -14.45 -44.52
N LYS A 27 41.81 -14.26 -43.42
CA LYS A 27 41.82 -13.00 -42.65
C LYS A 27 42.85 -13.06 -41.50
N VAL A 28 42.62 -12.33 -40.41
CA VAL A 28 43.56 -12.20 -39.28
C VAL A 28 43.78 -13.54 -38.54
N GLY A 29 42.80 -14.45 -38.58
CA GLY A 29 42.94 -15.81 -38.04
C GLY A 29 42.94 -15.88 -36.51
N ASN A 30 42.44 -14.87 -35.83
CA ASN A 30 42.44 -14.73 -34.37
C ASN A 30 41.11 -15.09 -33.70
N SER A 31 40.15 -15.65 -34.45
CA SER A 31 38.87 -16.11 -33.92
C SER A 31 38.92 -17.61 -33.60
N ILE A 32 38.48 -17.99 -32.40
CA ILE A 32 38.24 -19.38 -31.97
C ILE A 32 36.75 -19.71 -31.81
N GLY A 33 35.86 -18.78 -32.18
CA GLY A 33 34.40 -18.86 -31.99
C GLY A 33 33.82 -17.67 -31.23
N GLY A 34 32.55 -17.79 -30.84
CA GLY A 34 31.80 -16.74 -30.12
C GLY A 34 30.60 -17.27 -29.34
N PHE A 35 29.96 -16.38 -28.57
CA PHE A 35 28.72 -16.68 -27.85
C PHE A 35 27.64 -15.65 -28.23
N THR A 36 26.41 -16.12 -28.49
CA THR A 36 25.27 -15.23 -28.69
C THR A 36 24.66 -14.87 -27.34
N PHE A 37 24.78 -13.59 -26.97
CA PHE A 37 24.02 -13.00 -25.87
C PHE A 37 22.65 -12.52 -26.41
N GLN A 38 21.53 -13.11 -26.02
CA GLN A 38 21.37 -14.27 -25.13
C GLN A 38 20.37 -15.28 -25.69
N PHE A 39 20.32 -16.47 -25.07
CA PHE A 39 19.50 -17.57 -25.57
C PHE A 39 18.00 -17.27 -25.46
N SER A 40 17.54 -16.88 -24.27
CA SER A 40 16.16 -16.47 -23.99
C SER A 40 16.09 -15.00 -23.62
N ASP A 41 14.94 -14.35 -23.80
CA ASP A 41 14.72 -13.00 -23.29
C ASP A 41 15.03 -12.88 -21.79
N GLY A 42 15.31 -11.65 -21.37
CA GLY A 42 15.43 -11.26 -19.98
C GLY A 42 16.79 -11.58 -19.37
N TRP A 43 17.32 -10.58 -18.69
CA TRP A 43 18.24 -10.70 -17.56
C TRP A 43 18.17 -9.40 -16.74
N TRP A 44 17.83 -8.29 -17.39
CA TRP A 44 17.67 -6.97 -16.79
C TRP A 44 16.29 -6.42 -17.15
N LYS A 45 15.51 -6.06 -16.13
CA LYS A 45 14.27 -5.33 -16.31
C LYS A 45 14.51 -3.87 -16.00
N PHE A 46 13.84 -3.01 -16.77
CA PHE A 46 13.78 -1.60 -16.43
C PHE A 46 13.20 -1.43 -15.03
N GLY A 47 13.93 -0.73 -14.16
CA GLY A 47 13.56 -0.57 -12.74
C GLY A 47 13.91 -1.75 -11.83
N GLN A 48 14.45 -2.85 -12.37
CA GLN A 48 15.00 -4.07 -11.73
C GLN A 48 14.08 -4.86 -10.79
N THR A 49 13.31 -4.20 -9.93
CA THR A 49 12.41 -4.79 -8.93
C THR A 49 10.93 -4.56 -9.23
N LYS A 50 10.63 -3.85 -10.32
CA LYS A 50 9.27 -3.53 -10.77
C LYS A 50 8.87 -4.39 -11.96
N ASN A 51 7.57 -4.65 -12.10
CA ASN A 51 7.00 -5.32 -13.27
C ASN A 51 7.65 -6.68 -13.60
N LEU A 52 8.05 -7.44 -12.58
CA LEU A 52 8.82 -8.69 -12.75
C LEU A 52 8.06 -9.76 -13.54
N ASP A 53 6.74 -9.73 -13.51
CA ASP A 53 5.79 -10.60 -14.19
C ASP A 53 5.33 -10.06 -15.57
N VAL A 54 5.65 -8.80 -15.90
CA VAL A 54 5.26 -8.15 -17.16
C VAL A 54 6.43 -8.12 -18.14
N HIS A 55 6.25 -8.65 -19.36
CA HIS A 55 7.27 -8.54 -20.41
C HIS A 55 7.28 -7.09 -20.97
N ASP A 56 8.15 -6.24 -20.42
CA ASP A 56 8.15 -4.79 -20.57
C ASP A 56 8.71 -4.38 -21.93
N ASN A 57 8.14 -3.35 -22.56
CA ASN A 57 8.59 -2.84 -23.85
C ASN A 57 9.33 -1.50 -23.79
N ASN A 58 9.67 -1.01 -22.59
CA ASN A 58 10.40 0.23 -22.36
C ASN A 58 11.83 0.18 -22.93
N ALA A 59 12.20 1.21 -23.70
CA ALA A 59 13.56 1.40 -24.18
C ALA A 59 14.35 2.27 -23.19
N SER A 60 15.30 1.69 -22.47
CA SER A 60 16.01 2.35 -21.38
C SER A 60 17.34 2.97 -21.79
N TRP A 61 17.89 2.64 -22.96
CA TRP A 61 19.16 3.17 -23.46
C TRP A 61 19.25 3.21 -25.00
N SER A 62 20.23 3.94 -25.51
CA SER A 62 20.60 4.01 -26.93
C SER A 62 21.98 3.37 -27.13
N ASN A 63 22.26 2.86 -28.33
CA ASN A 63 23.57 2.28 -28.63
C ASN A 63 24.14 2.73 -29.98
N GLY A 64 25.45 2.58 -30.15
CA GLY A 64 26.14 2.94 -31.40
C GLY A 64 26.11 1.87 -32.50
N GLY A 65 25.69 0.64 -32.20
CA GLY A 65 25.76 -0.52 -33.10
C GLY A 65 24.47 -0.87 -33.84
N TYR A 66 23.32 -0.41 -33.35
CA TYR A 66 21.98 -0.64 -33.87
C TYR A 66 21.31 0.70 -34.18
N GLN A 67 21.62 1.24 -35.36
CA GLN A 67 21.17 2.58 -35.77
C GLN A 67 19.82 2.56 -36.51
N ARG A 68 19.25 1.38 -36.76
CA ARG A 68 18.14 1.21 -37.71
C ARG A 68 16.89 2.01 -37.35
N ASP A 69 16.55 2.07 -36.07
CA ASP A 69 15.37 2.75 -35.51
C ASP A 69 15.74 3.78 -34.43
N LEU A 70 17.02 4.16 -34.35
CA LEU A 70 17.49 5.22 -33.47
C LEU A 70 17.06 6.58 -34.03
N GLU A 71 16.14 7.26 -33.35
CA GLU A 71 15.66 8.60 -33.74
C GLU A 71 16.36 9.68 -32.91
N GLY A 72 17.42 10.28 -33.43
CA GLY A 72 18.15 11.34 -32.72
C GLY A 72 18.84 10.85 -31.44
N GLU A 73 18.55 11.49 -30.30
CA GLU A 73 19.09 11.13 -28.98
C GLU A 73 18.16 10.18 -28.19
N GLU A 74 17.14 9.59 -28.84
CA GLU A 74 16.18 8.70 -28.18
C GLU A 74 16.80 7.34 -27.84
N ASN A 75 16.15 6.63 -26.91
CA ASN A 75 16.49 5.25 -26.61
C ASN A 75 15.73 4.31 -27.56
N ASN A 76 16.43 3.33 -28.11
CA ASN A 76 15.87 2.29 -28.98
C ASN A 76 16.17 0.87 -28.49
N MET A 77 16.95 0.72 -27.42
CA MET A 77 17.30 -0.57 -26.85
C MET A 77 16.47 -0.89 -25.62
N ASN A 78 15.94 -2.11 -25.59
CA ASN A 78 15.19 -2.65 -24.46
C ASN A 78 16.01 -3.75 -23.77
N GLU A 79 16.17 -3.64 -22.44
CA GLU A 79 16.96 -4.55 -21.61
C GLU A 79 16.43 -6.00 -21.56
N GLU A 80 15.13 -6.21 -21.79
CA GLU A 80 14.49 -7.52 -21.70
C GLU A 80 14.54 -8.29 -23.04
N TRP A 81 14.62 -7.60 -24.19
CA TRP A 81 14.38 -8.19 -25.53
C TRP A 81 15.66 -8.57 -26.30
N PHE A 82 16.66 -9.12 -25.61
CA PHE A 82 17.92 -9.59 -26.23
C PHE A 82 17.92 -11.07 -26.62
N GLY A 83 16.90 -11.84 -26.25
CA GLY A 83 16.85 -13.27 -26.48
C GLY A 83 16.68 -13.64 -27.94
N VAL A 84 17.35 -14.70 -28.42
CA VAL A 84 17.00 -15.36 -29.69
C VAL A 84 15.75 -16.24 -29.57
N CYS A 85 15.29 -16.49 -28.34
CA CYS A 85 14.02 -17.10 -28.00
C CYS A 85 13.22 -16.19 -27.05
N ALA A 86 11.92 -16.03 -27.32
CA ALA A 86 11.03 -15.30 -26.43
C ALA A 86 10.61 -16.14 -25.23
N LYS A 87 10.49 -15.53 -24.04
CA LYS A 87 9.98 -16.23 -22.84
C LYS A 87 8.44 -16.23 -22.81
N GLY A 88 7.88 -17.41 -22.51
CA GLY A 88 6.49 -17.59 -22.15
C GLY A 88 6.19 -17.30 -20.69
N PRO A 89 4.90 -17.35 -20.30
CA PRO A 89 4.52 -17.26 -18.91
C PRO A 89 5.13 -18.42 -18.11
N THR A 90 5.56 -18.11 -16.90
CA THR A 90 6.06 -19.09 -15.94
C THR A 90 4.89 -19.88 -15.34
N ASN A 91 4.97 -21.21 -15.32
CA ASN A 91 4.00 -22.07 -14.67
C ASN A 91 4.27 -22.19 -13.16
N GLY A 92 3.35 -22.80 -12.41
CA GLY A 92 3.46 -22.97 -10.95
C GLY A 92 4.68 -23.77 -10.45
N ARG A 93 5.52 -24.32 -11.34
CA ARG A 93 6.82 -24.93 -11.01
C ARG A 93 8.02 -24.00 -11.25
N GLY A 94 7.79 -22.76 -11.67
CA GLY A 94 8.87 -21.85 -12.08
C GLY A 94 9.42 -22.14 -13.48
N LEU A 95 8.75 -22.94 -14.31
CA LEU A 95 9.19 -23.28 -15.67
C LEU A 95 8.38 -22.52 -16.71
N TYR A 96 8.99 -22.21 -17.85
CA TYR A 96 8.33 -21.50 -18.96
C TYR A 96 8.71 -22.13 -20.29
N ASP A 97 7.82 -21.97 -21.27
CA ASP A 97 8.11 -22.33 -22.65
C ASP A 97 8.94 -21.22 -23.32
N LEU A 98 9.84 -21.63 -24.22
CA LEU A 98 10.63 -20.73 -25.04
C LEU A 98 10.16 -20.78 -26.49
N TYR A 99 10.02 -19.60 -27.10
CA TYR A 99 9.55 -19.45 -28.47
C TYR A 99 10.68 -18.95 -29.37
N PRO A 100 11.22 -19.79 -30.28
CA PRO A 100 12.26 -19.36 -31.21
C PRO A 100 11.89 -18.11 -32.00
N ARG A 101 12.82 -17.16 -32.09
CA ARG A 101 12.69 -15.98 -32.96
C ARG A 101 13.39 -16.22 -34.30
N ALA A 102 13.24 -15.28 -35.24
CA ALA A 102 13.94 -15.34 -36.51
C ALA A 102 15.47 -15.51 -36.35
N ALA A 103 16.06 -14.84 -35.35
CA ALA A 103 17.49 -14.98 -35.06
C ALA A 103 17.89 -16.43 -34.72
N TYR A 104 17.08 -17.16 -33.96
CA TYR A 104 17.34 -18.57 -33.66
C TYR A 104 17.41 -19.41 -34.94
N TYR A 105 16.44 -19.22 -35.85
CA TYR A 105 16.39 -19.98 -37.10
C TYR A 105 17.55 -19.64 -38.04
N ALA A 106 17.89 -18.35 -38.17
CA ALA A 106 19.03 -17.92 -38.97
C ALA A 106 20.36 -18.47 -38.41
N LEU A 107 20.55 -18.41 -37.09
CA LEU A 107 21.75 -18.93 -36.45
C LEU A 107 21.84 -20.45 -36.49
N LYS A 108 20.71 -21.16 -36.41
CA LYS A 108 20.66 -22.61 -36.61
C LYS A 108 21.24 -23.00 -37.97
N GLU A 109 20.89 -22.27 -39.03
CA GLU A 109 21.43 -22.49 -40.38
C GLU A 109 22.90 -22.06 -40.48
N ALA A 110 23.29 -20.93 -39.87
CA ALA A 110 24.68 -20.47 -39.82
C ALA A 110 25.61 -21.51 -39.18
N HIS A 111 25.18 -22.13 -38.08
CA HIS A 111 25.97 -23.11 -37.33
C HIS A 111 26.01 -24.52 -37.92
N MET A 112 25.37 -24.75 -39.07
CA MET A 112 25.54 -26.00 -39.82
C MET A 112 26.90 -26.11 -40.51
N LEU A 113 27.62 -24.99 -40.68
CA LEU A 113 28.97 -24.95 -41.22
C LEU A 113 30.00 -24.93 -40.08
N ASN A 114 30.99 -25.82 -40.14
CA ASN A 114 32.17 -25.78 -39.27
C ASN A 114 33.33 -25.06 -39.99
N PRO A 115 33.76 -23.87 -39.53
CA PRO A 115 34.81 -23.09 -40.21
C PRO A 115 36.20 -23.73 -40.16
N TYR A 116 36.42 -24.75 -39.32
CA TYR A 116 37.70 -25.46 -39.19
C TYR A 116 37.75 -26.79 -39.94
N GLU A 117 36.69 -27.14 -40.67
CA GLU A 117 36.64 -28.37 -41.45
C GLU A 117 37.55 -28.28 -42.69
N GLU A 118 38.13 -29.42 -43.07
CA GLU A 118 39.04 -29.48 -44.22
C GLU A 118 38.32 -29.08 -45.51
N GLY A 119 38.91 -28.17 -46.28
CA GLY A 119 38.34 -27.65 -47.53
C GLY A 119 37.43 -26.43 -47.38
N VAL A 120 37.15 -25.97 -46.15
CA VAL A 120 36.44 -24.71 -45.92
C VAL A 120 37.39 -23.52 -46.14
N ASN A 121 36.95 -22.54 -46.92
CA ASN A 121 37.66 -21.29 -47.19
C ASN A 121 36.68 -20.11 -47.19
N LEU A 122 37.18 -18.89 -47.42
CA LEU A 122 36.35 -17.68 -47.43
C LEU A 122 35.19 -17.74 -48.45
N ASP A 123 35.39 -18.34 -49.62
CA ASP A 123 34.34 -18.43 -50.64
C ASP A 123 33.22 -19.37 -50.18
N VAL A 124 33.55 -20.47 -49.51
CA VAL A 124 32.59 -21.39 -48.91
C VAL A 124 31.78 -20.69 -47.82
N ILE A 125 32.45 -19.93 -46.93
CA ILE A 125 31.77 -19.17 -45.87
C ILE A 125 30.85 -18.11 -46.45
N ASN A 126 31.33 -17.31 -47.42
CA ASN A 126 30.51 -16.31 -48.08
C ASN A 126 29.27 -16.94 -48.73
N THR A 127 29.46 -18.00 -49.49
CA THR A 127 28.36 -18.73 -50.16
C THR A 127 27.35 -19.28 -49.15
N HIS A 128 27.82 -19.85 -48.04
CA HIS A 128 26.95 -20.39 -46.98
C HIS A 128 26.08 -19.29 -46.35
N PHE A 129 26.70 -18.20 -45.92
CA PHE A 129 25.99 -17.11 -45.24
C PHE A 129 25.06 -16.33 -46.18
N ASP A 130 25.43 -16.16 -47.46
CA ASP A 130 24.61 -15.46 -48.44
C ASP A 130 23.34 -16.26 -48.82
N ASN A 131 23.35 -17.58 -48.63
CA ASN A 131 22.18 -18.44 -48.85
C ASN A 131 21.16 -18.40 -47.69
N ILE A 132 21.52 -17.89 -46.51
CA ILE A 132 20.62 -17.87 -45.34
C ILE A 132 19.56 -16.78 -45.52
N GLN A 133 18.29 -17.20 -45.67
CA GLN A 133 17.17 -16.30 -45.93
C GLN A 133 16.50 -15.83 -44.63
N ILE A 134 16.86 -14.62 -44.18
CA ILE A 134 16.30 -14.03 -42.94
C ILE A 134 14.76 -13.94 -42.99
N MET A 135 14.17 -13.64 -44.15
CA MET A 135 12.72 -13.54 -44.26
C MET A 135 12.03 -14.90 -44.06
N GLU A 136 12.65 -15.99 -44.48
CA GLU A 136 12.15 -17.34 -44.22
C GLU A 136 12.18 -17.64 -42.71
N ALA A 137 13.27 -17.28 -42.03
CA ALA A 137 13.38 -17.37 -40.58
C ALA A 137 12.30 -16.56 -39.84
N VAL A 138 11.97 -15.35 -40.33
CA VAL A 138 10.87 -14.53 -39.80
C VAL A 138 9.51 -15.21 -40.00
N LEU A 139 9.27 -15.83 -41.15
CA LEU A 139 8.02 -16.56 -41.41
C LEU A 139 7.88 -17.80 -40.52
N LYS A 140 8.96 -18.58 -40.34
CA LYS A 140 8.99 -19.73 -39.41
C LYS A 140 8.66 -19.29 -37.98
N ALA A 141 9.36 -18.27 -37.47
CA ALA A 141 9.11 -17.73 -36.13
C ALA A 141 7.68 -17.20 -35.94
N ARG A 142 7.10 -16.56 -36.96
CA ARG A 142 5.69 -16.12 -36.94
C ARG A 142 4.72 -17.29 -36.96
N GLY A 143 5.00 -18.34 -37.73
CA GLY A 143 4.21 -19.57 -37.79
C GLY A 143 4.11 -20.24 -36.42
N ASP A 144 5.25 -20.46 -35.77
CA ASP A 144 5.29 -21.08 -34.44
C ASP A 144 4.60 -20.21 -33.39
N LYS A 145 4.84 -18.90 -33.41
CA LYS A 145 4.19 -17.96 -32.51
C LYS A 145 2.67 -17.93 -32.70
N ALA A 146 2.18 -17.99 -33.93
CA ALA A 146 0.75 -17.99 -34.25
C ALA A 146 0.07 -19.31 -33.90
N ALA A 147 0.77 -20.44 -34.07
CA ALA A 147 0.28 -21.76 -33.68
C ALA A 147 0.14 -21.92 -32.15
N LEU A 148 0.97 -21.20 -31.37
CA LEU A 148 1.02 -21.31 -29.92
C LEU A 148 0.30 -20.17 -29.17
N GLN A 149 0.14 -18.98 -29.77
CA GLN A 149 -0.51 -17.84 -29.13
C GLN A 149 -1.46 -17.10 -30.09
N SER A 150 -2.77 -17.25 -29.87
CA SER A 150 -3.72 -16.27 -30.40
C SER A 150 -3.51 -14.95 -29.64
N LYS A 151 -2.85 -13.96 -30.24
CA LYS A 151 -2.74 -12.60 -29.68
C LYS A 151 -4.13 -11.97 -29.59
N LYS A 152 -4.85 -12.20 -28.48
CA LYS A 152 -6.15 -11.57 -28.23
C LYS A 152 -5.90 -10.16 -27.70
N LYS A 153 -6.52 -9.14 -28.32
CA LYS A 153 -6.48 -7.75 -27.84
C LYS A 153 -7.14 -7.57 -26.47
N ILE A 154 -8.06 -8.49 -26.13
CA ILE A 154 -8.71 -8.59 -24.83
C ILE A 154 -8.51 -10.01 -24.32
N ARG A 155 -8.10 -10.15 -23.07
CA ARG A 155 -7.99 -11.44 -22.38
C ARG A 155 -8.71 -11.38 -21.04
N VAL A 156 -9.18 -12.54 -20.58
CA VAL A 156 -9.53 -12.69 -19.17
C VAL A 156 -8.23 -12.55 -18.39
N SER A 157 -8.23 -11.67 -17.39
CA SER A 157 -7.06 -11.36 -16.55
C SER A 157 -7.22 -11.85 -15.12
N ASN A 158 -8.45 -12.13 -14.69
CA ASN A 158 -8.73 -12.67 -13.37
C ASN A 158 -9.96 -13.59 -13.46
N LEU A 159 -9.89 -14.72 -12.77
CA LEU A 159 -11.02 -15.59 -12.49
C LEU A 159 -10.77 -16.17 -11.11
N ARG A 160 -11.43 -15.57 -10.13
CA ARG A 160 -11.29 -15.91 -8.71
C ARG A 160 -12.65 -16.22 -8.10
N ALA A 161 -12.67 -17.18 -7.19
CA ALA A 161 -13.83 -17.48 -6.36
C ALA A 161 -13.39 -17.60 -4.91
N ASP A 162 -14.07 -16.89 -4.03
CA ASP A 162 -13.90 -16.91 -2.60
C ASP A 162 -15.15 -17.53 -1.98
N LEU A 163 -15.02 -18.80 -1.61
CA LEU A 163 -16.09 -19.59 -1.01
C LEU A 163 -15.76 -19.80 0.45
N SER A 164 -16.72 -19.54 1.35
CA SER A 164 -16.51 -19.74 2.78
C SER A 164 -17.76 -20.30 3.44
N THR A 165 -17.57 -21.08 4.51
CA THR A 165 -18.65 -21.43 5.44
C THR A 165 -18.30 -20.90 6.82
N PHE A 166 -19.31 -20.57 7.60
CA PHE A 166 -19.19 -20.06 8.95
C PHE A 166 -20.02 -20.92 9.87
N ASN A 167 -19.42 -21.33 10.99
CA ASN A 167 -20.14 -21.90 12.11
C ASN A 167 -19.84 -21.05 13.34
N THR A 168 -20.85 -20.40 13.90
CA THR A 168 -20.69 -19.45 15.01
C THR A 168 -21.43 -19.91 16.26
N GLY A 169 -20.91 -19.50 17.41
CA GLY A 169 -21.51 -19.79 18.71
C GLY A 169 -20.91 -18.91 19.79
N GLY A 170 -21.47 -19.01 20.99
CA GLY A 170 -20.98 -18.29 22.14
C GLY A 170 -21.92 -18.39 23.33
N ASN A 171 -21.57 -17.69 24.40
CA ASN A 171 -22.35 -17.64 25.63
C ASN A 171 -22.28 -16.24 26.24
N LEU A 172 -23.37 -15.82 26.89
CA LEU A 172 -23.55 -14.44 27.42
C LEU A 172 -23.36 -13.39 26.32
N ILE A 173 -24.01 -13.63 25.16
CA ILE A 173 -23.92 -12.77 23.98
C ILE A 173 -25.29 -12.31 23.51
N ALA A 174 -25.32 -11.13 22.90
CA ALA A 174 -26.53 -10.54 22.33
C ALA A 174 -26.98 -11.22 21.02
N THR A 175 -26.10 -11.99 20.35
CA THR A 175 -26.43 -12.68 19.11
C THR A 175 -27.47 -13.78 19.36
N PRO A 176 -28.63 -13.75 18.66
CA PRO A 176 -29.70 -14.71 18.90
C PRO A 176 -29.40 -16.07 18.27
N ASN A 177 -30.15 -17.11 18.67
CA ASN A 177 -30.00 -18.44 18.07
C ASN A 177 -30.54 -18.50 16.63
N ASP A 178 -31.60 -17.75 16.33
CA ASP A 178 -32.28 -17.70 15.04
C ASP A 178 -32.47 -16.24 14.61
N SER A 179 -32.47 -15.98 13.30
CA SER A 179 -32.67 -14.63 12.74
C SER A 179 -34.02 -14.03 13.17
N ASP A 180 -34.01 -12.78 13.62
CA ASP A 180 -35.22 -12.04 13.97
C ASP A 180 -35.77 -11.24 12.75
N PRO A 181 -36.95 -11.60 12.20
CA PRO A 181 -37.53 -10.88 11.07
C PRO A 181 -37.90 -9.43 11.37
N ASP A 182 -38.16 -9.11 12.65
CA ASP A 182 -38.54 -7.76 13.09
C ASP A 182 -37.31 -6.84 13.25
N ASN A 183 -36.09 -7.40 13.17
CA ASN A 183 -34.84 -6.65 13.24
C ASN A 183 -33.81 -7.12 12.19
N PRO A 184 -34.10 -6.94 10.88
CA PRO A 184 -33.30 -7.47 9.78
C PRO A 184 -31.94 -6.78 9.59
N ASP A 185 -31.68 -5.68 10.29
CA ASP A 185 -30.44 -4.90 10.17
C ASP A 185 -29.41 -5.21 11.28
N THR A 186 -29.67 -6.22 12.13
CA THR A 186 -28.75 -6.65 13.19
C THR A 186 -27.80 -7.74 12.71
N TYR A 187 -26.49 -7.55 12.98
CA TYR A 187 -25.45 -8.51 12.61
C TYR A 187 -24.46 -8.74 13.78
N PRO A 188 -24.02 -9.99 14.04
CA PRO A 188 -24.51 -11.23 13.45
C PRO A 188 -25.99 -11.47 13.74
N ASP A 189 -26.75 -11.95 12.75
CA ASP A 189 -28.20 -12.11 12.85
C ASP A 189 -28.63 -13.41 13.55
N GLN A 190 -27.76 -14.42 13.58
CA GLN A 190 -28.02 -15.72 14.20
C GLN A 190 -26.73 -16.47 14.56
N LEU A 191 -26.85 -17.51 15.39
CA LEU A 191 -25.80 -18.50 15.64
C LEU A 191 -25.93 -19.70 14.70
N GLY A 192 -24.90 -20.54 14.65
CA GLY A 192 -24.90 -21.77 13.84
C GLY A 192 -24.28 -21.57 12.46
N PHE A 193 -24.83 -22.23 11.44
CA PHE A 193 -24.18 -22.37 10.12
C PHE A 193 -24.68 -21.38 9.08
N ASP A 194 -23.76 -20.80 8.31
CA ASP A 194 -24.03 -20.03 7.09
C ASP A 194 -22.86 -20.17 6.10
N HIS A 195 -22.97 -19.57 4.91
CA HIS A 195 -21.97 -19.62 3.86
C HIS A 195 -21.89 -18.34 3.04
N MET A 196 -20.75 -18.09 2.41
CA MET A 196 -20.52 -16.92 1.56
C MET A 196 -19.93 -17.34 0.22
N GLN A 197 -20.38 -16.68 -0.84
CA GLN A 197 -19.91 -16.88 -2.20
C GLN A 197 -19.61 -15.54 -2.87
N SER A 198 -18.35 -15.34 -3.23
CA SER A 198 -17.87 -14.11 -3.87
C SER A 198 -17.03 -14.46 -5.09
N TYR A 199 -17.39 -13.96 -6.27
CA TYR A 199 -16.74 -14.29 -7.54
C TYR A 199 -16.14 -13.05 -8.16
N PHE A 200 -14.97 -13.18 -8.79
CA PHE A 200 -14.26 -12.09 -9.43
C PHE A 200 -13.90 -12.45 -10.86
N VAL A 201 -14.23 -11.57 -11.80
CA VAL A 201 -13.93 -11.75 -13.22
C VAL A 201 -13.25 -10.49 -13.75
N GLY A 202 -12.03 -10.66 -14.26
CA GLY A 202 -11.19 -9.60 -14.78
C GLY A 202 -11.05 -9.65 -16.29
N PHE A 203 -11.03 -8.49 -16.92
CA PHE A 203 -10.69 -8.33 -18.32
C PHE A 203 -9.53 -7.35 -18.46
N GLU A 204 -8.54 -7.74 -19.24
CA GLU A 204 -7.44 -6.86 -19.63
C GLU A 204 -7.44 -6.64 -21.15
N GLY A 205 -7.39 -5.36 -21.53
CA GLY A 205 -7.26 -4.91 -22.91
C GLY A 205 -5.88 -4.30 -23.16
N ASN A 206 -5.26 -4.68 -24.29
CA ASN A 206 -4.03 -4.08 -24.80
C ASN A 206 -4.25 -3.60 -26.24
N PRO A 207 -5.00 -2.49 -26.45
CA PRO A 207 -5.40 -2.05 -27.79
C PRO A 207 -4.21 -1.66 -28.66
N THR A 208 -3.16 -1.11 -28.06
CA THR A 208 -1.87 -0.79 -28.66
C THR A 208 -0.73 -1.32 -27.77
N ALA A 209 0.51 -1.33 -28.28
CA ALA A 209 1.65 -1.81 -27.48
C ALA A 209 1.95 -0.90 -26.28
N ASN A 210 1.51 0.35 -26.32
CA ASN A 210 1.82 1.36 -25.34
C ASN A 210 0.63 1.73 -24.44
N MET A 211 -0.44 0.92 -24.46
CA MET A 211 -1.61 1.11 -23.62
C MET A 211 -2.10 -0.22 -23.08
N ARG A 212 -2.34 -0.26 -21.77
CA ARG A 212 -2.91 -1.40 -21.02
C ARG A 212 -4.07 -0.89 -20.19
N ALA A 213 -5.16 -1.64 -20.12
CA ALA A 213 -6.28 -1.36 -19.23
C ALA A 213 -6.80 -2.67 -18.64
N ASN A 214 -7.08 -2.67 -17.34
CA ASN A 214 -7.61 -3.81 -16.60
C ASN A 214 -8.83 -3.36 -15.80
N VAL A 215 -9.87 -4.18 -15.80
CA VAL A 215 -11.06 -4.00 -14.97
C VAL A 215 -11.45 -5.33 -14.38
N ASN A 216 -11.69 -5.37 -13.07
CA ASN A 216 -12.20 -6.53 -12.36
C ASN A 216 -13.60 -6.26 -11.84
N PHE A 217 -14.51 -7.19 -12.05
CA PHE A 217 -15.85 -7.18 -11.50
C PHE A 217 -15.93 -8.16 -10.36
N ASN A 218 -16.61 -7.78 -9.27
CA ASN A 218 -17.06 -8.71 -8.25
C ASN A 218 -18.55 -9.01 -8.43
N ILE A 219 -18.91 -10.27 -8.26
CA ILE A 219 -20.25 -10.82 -8.40
C ILE A 219 -20.56 -11.59 -7.11
N LEU A 220 -21.65 -11.23 -6.44
CA LEU A 220 -22.08 -11.85 -5.20
C LEU A 220 -23.00 -13.04 -5.46
N GLY A 221 -22.78 -14.13 -4.73
CA GLY A 221 -23.76 -15.20 -4.51
C GLY A 221 -24.42 -15.00 -3.14
N ASN A 222 -24.45 -16.04 -2.30
CA ASN A 222 -24.91 -15.89 -0.92
C ASN A 222 -23.96 -14.99 -0.11
N VAL A 223 -24.52 -14.06 0.66
CA VAL A 223 -23.77 -13.21 1.60
C VAL A 223 -24.09 -13.68 3.01
N ALA A 224 -23.07 -14.07 3.77
CA ALA A 224 -23.27 -14.57 5.12
C ALA A 224 -23.66 -13.47 6.11
N ASN A 225 -24.60 -13.75 7.00
CA ASN A 225 -25.08 -12.80 8.00
C ASN A 225 -24.59 -13.12 9.42
N ASN A 226 -24.22 -14.37 9.69
CA ASN A 226 -23.72 -14.81 10.98
C ASN A 226 -22.21 -14.61 11.31
N PRO A 227 -21.31 -14.10 10.44
CA PRO A 227 -19.90 -13.91 10.83
C PRO A 227 -19.72 -12.92 11.98
N ILE A 228 -18.87 -13.25 12.96
CA ILE A 228 -18.63 -12.40 14.16
C ILE A 228 -17.82 -11.13 13.86
N ASN A 229 -17.20 -11.05 12.68
CA ASN A 229 -16.64 -9.82 12.14
C ASN A 229 -17.61 -9.30 11.09
N GLU A 230 -18.50 -8.40 11.50
CA GLU A 230 -19.67 -8.04 10.68
C GLU A 230 -19.37 -7.12 9.49
N ILE A 231 -18.18 -6.51 9.42
CA ILE A 231 -17.79 -5.58 8.35
C ILE A 231 -16.77 -6.24 7.41
N PHE A 232 -17.17 -6.44 6.16
CA PHE A 232 -16.38 -7.01 5.08
C PHE A 232 -16.99 -6.63 3.72
N TYR A 233 -16.24 -6.79 2.62
CA TYR A 233 -16.62 -6.27 1.31
C TYR A 233 -18.00 -6.71 0.81
N GLU A 234 -18.32 -8.00 0.94
CA GLU A 234 -19.56 -8.61 0.46
C GLU A 234 -20.81 -8.13 1.20
N ASN A 235 -20.68 -7.50 2.38
CA ASN A 235 -21.82 -7.04 3.18
C ASN A 235 -22.70 -6.00 2.46
N ARG A 236 -22.23 -5.41 1.36
CA ARG A 236 -23.02 -4.55 0.47
C ARG A 236 -24.23 -5.24 -0.15
N GLY A 237 -24.21 -6.58 -0.23
CA GLY A 237 -25.29 -7.41 -0.76
C GLY A 237 -26.32 -7.82 0.29
N ARG A 238 -26.14 -7.44 1.55
CA ARG A 238 -27.10 -7.71 2.62
C ARG A 238 -28.40 -6.94 2.39
N VAL A 239 -29.49 -7.53 2.88
CA VAL A 239 -30.83 -6.93 2.84
C VAL A 239 -30.81 -5.63 3.63
N ARG A 240 -31.49 -4.60 3.13
CA ARG A 240 -31.74 -3.36 3.86
C ARG A 240 -33.22 -3.07 3.90
N SER A 241 -33.74 -2.76 5.09
CA SER A 241 -35.10 -2.26 5.22
C SER A 241 -35.14 -0.75 5.00
N VAL A 242 -36.02 -0.28 4.12
CA VAL A 242 -36.28 1.15 3.92
C VAL A 242 -37.73 1.47 4.23
N THR A 243 -37.98 2.40 5.14
CA THR A 243 -39.33 2.85 5.47
C THR A 243 -39.91 3.67 4.32
N THR A 244 -41.03 3.21 3.76
CA THR A 244 -41.79 3.92 2.73
C THR A 244 -43.15 4.38 3.27
N PRO A 245 -43.84 5.32 2.60
CA PRO A 245 -45.21 5.70 2.98
C PRO A 245 -46.22 4.54 2.98
N GLN A 246 -45.87 3.40 2.36
CA GLN A 246 -46.69 2.19 2.28
C GLN A 246 -46.26 1.10 3.28
N GLY A 247 -45.26 1.37 4.14
CA GLY A 247 -44.65 0.42 5.07
C GLY A 247 -43.17 0.19 4.77
N ASP A 248 -42.53 -0.68 5.54
CA ASP A 248 -41.13 -1.04 5.33
C ASP A 248 -40.96 -1.93 4.09
N LEU A 249 -40.01 -1.56 3.23
CA LEU A 249 -39.65 -2.30 2.03
C LEU A 249 -38.25 -2.89 2.20
N ASN A 250 -38.15 -4.21 2.16
CA ASN A 250 -36.86 -4.90 2.15
C ASN A 250 -36.24 -4.90 0.75
N LEU A 251 -35.08 -4.26 0.62
CA LEU A 251 -34.27 -4.28 -0.58
C LEU A 251 -33.29 -5.47 -0.52
N THR A 252 -33.52 -6.48 -1.33
CA THR A 252 -32.63 -7.65 -1.49
C THR A 252 -31.68 -7.48 -2.67
N ASP A 253 -30.58 -8.24 -2.69
CA ASP A 253 -29.62 -8.32 -3.82
C ASP A 253 -29.00 -6.97 -4.25
N LEU A 254 -28.83 -6.05 -3.31
CA LEU A 254 -28.21 -4.76 -3.55
C LEU A 254 -26.76 -4.94 -4.05
N ASN A 255 -26.40 -4.27 -5.13
CA ASN A 255 -25.03 -4.28 -5.67
C ASN A 255 -24.45 -5.69 -5.92
N GLY A 256 -25.28 -6.64 -6.35
CA GLY A 256 -24.85 -8.01 -6.64
C GLY A 256 -23.76 -8.13 -7.71
N VAL A 257 -23.58 -7.09 -8.55
CA VAL A 257 -22.43 -6.93 -9.44
C VAL A 257 -21.88 -5.52 -9.31
N GLN A 258 -20.57 -5.38 -9.09
CA GLN A 258 -19.90 -4.09 -9.04
C GLN A 258 -18.48 -4.20 -9.62
N VAL A 259 -17.95 -3.11 -10.17
CA VAL A 259 -16.51 -2.99 -10.43
C VAL A 259 -15.78 -3.10 -9.09
N TYR A 260 -14.89 -4.08 -8.96
CA TYR A 260 -14.06 -4.30 -7.78
C TYR A 260 -12.87 -3.34 -7.76
N ASN A 261 -12.12 -3.30 -8.87
CA ASN A 261 -11.04 -2.34 -9.10
C ASN A 261 -10.80 -2.20 -10.61
N ALA A 262 -10.09 -1.15 -11.00
CA ALA A 262 -9.67 -0.92 -12.38
C ALA A 262 -8.38 -0.12 -12.41
N GLU A 263 -7.58 -0.33 -13.44
CA GLU A 263 -6.37 0.42 -13.70
C GLU A 263 -6.15 0.57 -15.21
N PHE A 264 -5.48 1.65 -15.61
CA PHE A 264 -4.96 1.76 -16.96
C PHE A 264 -3.60 2.44 -16.96
N GLU A 265 -2.80 2.12 -17.96
CA GLU A 265 -1.51 2.74 -18.23
C GLU A 265 -1.45 3.11 -19.71
N TRP A 266 -0.97 4.30 -20.00
CA TRP A 266 -0.74 4.78 -21.35
C TRP A 266 0.62 5.49 -21.44
N ASN A 267 1.57 4.80 -22.08
CA ASN A 267 2.91 5.29 -22.34
C ASN A 267 2.95 6.02 -23.69
N ALA A 268 2.85 7.35 -23.68
CA ALA A 268 2.94 8.17 -24.88
C ALA A 268 4.36 8.75 -25.06
N LYS A 269 4.61 9.35 -26.24
CA LYS A 269 5.91 9.97 -26.56
C LYS A 269 6.29 11.08 -25.58
N ASN A 270 5.30 11.84 -25.11
CA ASN A 270 5.51 13.04 -24.28
C ASN A 270 4.99 12.88 -22.84
N PHE A 271 4.36 11.75 -22.50
CA PHE A 271 3.84 11.52 -21.15
C PHE A 271 3.65 10.04 -20.84
N ASP A 272 3.60 9.67 -19.57
CA ASP A 272 2.97 8.44 -19.07
C ASP A 272 1.71 8.81 -18.30
N ALA A 273 0.56 8.24 -18.66
CA ALA A 273 -0.68 8.43 -17.93
C ALA A 273 -1.07 7.12 -17.24
N ARG A 274 -1.51 7.22 -15.98
CA ARG A 274 -1.95 6.09 -15.15
C ARG A 274 -3.28 6.44 -14.53
N GLY A 275 -4.27 5.56 -14.63
CA GLY A 275 -5.52 5.70 -13.89
C GLY A 275 -5.71 4.54 -12.94
N PHE A 276 -6.36 4.82 -11.81
CA PHE A 276 -6.60 3.84 -10.75
C PHE A 276 -8.01 4.01 -10.18
N TYR A 277 -8.65 2.88 -9.86
CA TYR A 277 -9.90 2.77 -9.12
C TYR A 277 -9.77 1.59 -8.16
N ARG A 278 -9.83 1.84 -6.85
CA ARG A 278 -9.58 0.83 -5.80
C ARG A 278 -8.26 0.06 -6.01
N THR A 279 -7.26 0.76 -6.56
CA THR A 279 -5.88 0.30 -6.74
C THR A 279 -4.96 1.32 -6.10
N GLY A 280 -3.95 0.86 -5.37
CA GLY A 280 -3.01 1.74 -4.68
C GLY A 280 -2.04 2.43 -5.63
N HIS A 281 -1.62 3.64 -5.27
CA HIS A 281 -0.50 4.36 -5.87
C HIS A 281 0.48 4.79 -4.78
N TYR A 282 1.70 5.15 -5.19
CA TYR A 282 2.75 5.54 -4.25
C TYR A 282 2.76 7.05 -4.00
N HIS A 283 3.35 7.47 -2.88
CA HIS A 283 3.48 8.87 -2.49
C HIS A 283 4.55 9.60 -3.32
N TRP A 284 4.51 10.95 -3.34
CA TRP A 284 5.54 11.77 -4.03
C TRP A 284 6.72 12.18 -3.15
N GLY A 285 6.78 11.73 -1.89
CA GLY A 285 7.85 12.11 -0.94
C GLY A 285 9.27 11.89 -1.46
N TYR A 286 9.57 10.75 -2.09
CA TYR A 286 10.89 10.50 -2.72
C TYR A 286 11.13 11.30 -4.01
N GLU A 287 10.09 11.96 -4.52
CA GLU A 287 10.11 12.83 -5.69
C GLU A 287 10.14 14.33 -5.32
N GLY A 288 10.45 14.67 -4.06
CA GLY A 288 10.58 16.06 -3.59
C GLY A 288 9.34 16.66 -2.93
N ASP A 289 8.31 15.86 -2.64
CA ASP A 289 7.16 16.30 -1.84
C ASP A 289 7.49 16.34 -0.33
N PHE A 290 8.27 17.34 0.06
CA PHE A 290 8.81 17.51 1.41
C PHE A 290 7.75 17.75 2.51
N PHE A 291 6.56 18.18 2.09
CA PHE A 291 5.41 18.47 2.95
C PHE A 291 4.30 17.42 2.84
N GLY A 292 4.49 16.34 2.07
CA GLY A 292 3.56 15.21 2.02
C GLY A 292 2.17 15.54 1.47
N LEU A 293 2.07 16.42 0.46
CA LEU A 293 0.80 16.79 -0.16
C LEU A 293 0.14 15.65 -0.95
N TYR A 294 0.94 14.71 -1.48
CA TYR A 294 0.47 13.53 -2.21
C TYR A 294 0.88 12.24 -1.49
N PRO A 295 0.01 11.72 -0.60
CA PRO A 295 0.27 10.50 0.16
C PRO A 295 0.15 9.24 -0.71
N GLU A 296 0.52 8.09 -0.17
CA GLU A 296 0.24 6.81 -0.83
C GLU A 296 -1.20 6.36 -0.57
N ALA A 297 -1.73 5.55 -1.49
CA ALA A 297 -3.09 5.00 -1.41
C ALA A 297 -3.11 3.47 -1.20
N ASN A 298 -2.06 2.91 -0.60
CA ASN A 298 -1.92 1.48 -0.32
C ASN A 298 -2.59 1.10 1.01
N TYR A 299 -3.91 0.95 1.01
CA TYR A 299 -4.69 0.71 2.23
C TYR A 299 -4.91 -0.78 2.57
N GLY A 300 -4.48 -1.71 1.71
CA GLY A 300 -4.62 -3.14 1.91
C GLY A 300 -6.07 -3.58 2.13
N GLU A 301 -6.29 -4.50 3.07
CA GLU A 301 -7.61 -5.07 3.38
C GLU A 301 -8.62 -4.03 3.89
N ASN A 302 -8.18 -2.84 4.33
CA ASN A 302 -9.09 -1.81 4.84
C ASN A 302 -10.04 -1.27 3.75
N LEU A 303 -9.63 -1.23 2.48
CA LEU A 303 -10.54 -0.84 1.38
C LEU A 303 -11.68 -1.83 1.21
N ASP A 304 -11.44 -3.11 1.50
CA ASP A 304 -12.45 -4.17 1.44
C ASP A 304 -13.32 -4.15 2.70
N ILE A 305 -12.72 -4.04 3.90
CA ILE A 305 -13.45 -3.96 5.18
C ILE A 305 -14.47 -2.84 5.14
N TYR A 306 -14.06 -1.61 4.81
CA TYR A 306 -14.97 -0.46 4.88
C TYR A 306 -15.61 -0.11 3.54
N ASN A 307 -15.38 -0.90 2.49
CA ASN A 307 -15.80 -0.58 1.13
C ASN A 307 -15.32 0.83 0.69
N GLY A 308 -14.08 1.17 1.06
CA GLY A 308 -13.45 2.46 0.79
C GLY A 308 -13.08 2.66 -0.68
N GLU A 309 -12.96 3.90 -1.14
CA GLU A 309 -12.67 4.20 -2.53
C GLU A 309 -11.39 5.04 -2.68
N VAL A 310 -10.66 4.77 -3.75
CA VAL A 310 -9.60 5.62 -4.29
C VAL A 310 -9.78 5.65 -5.79
N LEU A 311 -9.80 6.84 -6.37
CA LEU A 311 -10.12 7.06 -7.78
C LEU A 311 -9.43 8.31 -8.29
N GLY A 312 -8.63 8.15 -9.34
CA GLY A 312 -8.02 9.26 -10.04
C GLY A 312 -7.07 8.82 -11.14
N PHE A 313 -6.31 9.77 -11.65
CA PHE A 313 -5.24 9.53 -12.59
C PHE A 313 -4.02 10.40 -12.32
N GLU A 314 -2.86 9.90 -12.71
CA GLU A 314 -1.58 10.59 -12.73
C GLU A 314 -1.07 10.74 -14.16
N ILE A 315 -0.37 11.84 -14.44
CA ILE A 315 0.32 12.09 -15.71
C ILE A 315 1.75 12.53 -15.41
N ASP A 316 2.74 11.76 -15.88
CA ASP A 316 4.16 12.08 -15.83
C ASP A 316 4.63 12.62 -17.18
N GLY A 317 5.18 13.83 -17.22
CA GLY A 317 5.73 14.45 -18.42
C GLY A 317 7.08 13.86 -18.83
N LYS A 318 7.28 13.67 -20.14
CA LYS A 318 8.54 13.23 -20.75
C LYS A 318 9.15 14.31 -21.63
N LYS A 319 10.42 14.13 -22.00
CA LYS A 319 11.14 14.98 -22.97
C LYS A 319 11.10 16.45 -22.55
N GLY A 320 10.52 17.33 -23.37
CA GLY A 320 10.36 18.75 -23.04
C GLY A 320 9.51 19.04 -21.80
N LEU A 321 8.73 18.07 -21.34
CA LEU A 321 7.92 18.14 -20.11
C LEU A 321 8.55 17.37 -18.94
N LYS A 322 9.79 16.89 -19.07
CA LYS A 322 10.46 16.13 -18.00
C LYS A 322 10.47 16.95 -16.69
N GLY A 323 10.06 16.30 -15.61
CA GLY A 323 9.95 16.90 -14.29
C GLY A 323 8.56 17.45 -13.95
N LEU A 324 7.68 17.65 -14.94
CA LEU A 324 6.27 17.99 -14.71
C LEU A 324 5.46 16.71 -14.45
N LYS A 325 4.71 16.68 -13.35
CA LYS A 325 3.78 15.61 -13.00
C LYS A 325 2.47 16.21 -12.53
N ALA A 326 1.34 15.59 -12.85
CA ALA A 326 0.04 15.99 -12.35
C ALA A 326 -0.74 14.79 -11.83
N ALA A 327 -1.58 15.02 -10.82
CA ALA A 327 -2.57 14.06 -10.34
C ALA A 327 -3.93 14.76 -10.25
N PHE A 328 -4.99 14.08 -10.66
CA PHE A 328 -6.35 14.61 -10.58
C PHE A 328 -7.34 13.47 -10.34
N GLY A 329 -8.32 13.70 -9.48
CA GLY A 329 -9.37 12.72 -9.26
C GLY A 329 -10.36 13.15 -8.19
N PRO A 330 -11.53 12.49 -8.15
CA PRO A 330 -12.53 12.71 -7.11
C PRO A 330 -12.05 12.26 -5.73
N GLN A 331 -11.14 11.28 -5.65
CA GLN A 331 -10.63 10.77 -4.38
C GLN A 331 -9.24 10.16 -4.59
N LEU A 332 -8.22 11.02 -4.73
CA LEU A 332 -6.85 10.57 -5.02
C LEU A 332 -6.30 9.62 -3.95
N TRP A 333 -6.59 9.89 -2.67
CA TRP A 333 -6.38 8.98 -1.55
C TRP A 333 -7.68 8.87 -0.75
N TRP A 334 -7.80 7.88 0.13
CA TRP A 334 -9.07 7.61 0.81
C TRP A 334 -9.41 8.74 1.78
N GLY A 335 -10.62 9.30 1.64
CA GLY A 335 -11.06 10.49 2.38
C GLY A 335 -10.62 11.82 1.78
N ALA A 336 -9.91 11.82 0.65
CA ALA A 336 -9.56 13.04 -0.07
C ALA A 336 -10.79 13.76 -0.62
N ASN A 337 -10.71 15.08 -0.67
CA ASN A 337 -11.57 15.91 -1.50
C ASN A 337 -11.23 15.68 -2.99
N PRO A 338 -12.18 15.89 -3.91
CA PRO A 338 -11.88 16.04 -5.33
C PRO A 338 -10.80 17.10 -5.54
N ALA A 339 -9.65 16.73 -6.09
CA ALA A 339 -8.47 17.59 -6.08
C ALA A 339 -7.65 17.51 -7.37
N VAL A 340 -6.87 18.56 -7.60
CA VAL A 340 -5.79 18.61 -8.59
C VAL A 340 -4.48 18.91 -7.91
N LEU A 341 -3.44 18.18 -8.29
CA LEU A 341 -2.06 18.45 -7.91
C LEU A 341 -1.19 18.59 -9.15
N VAL A 342 -0.28 19.56 -9.12
CA VAL A 342 0.76 19.73 -10.14
C VAL A 342 2.09 19.86 -9.43
N LYS A 343 3.05 19.04 -9.83
CA LYS A 343 4.43 19.05 -9.36
C LYS A 343 5.36 19.37 -10.50
N TYR A 344 6.35 20.22 -10.24
CA TYR A 344 7.49 20.42 -11.13
C TYR A 344 8.79 20.22 -10.35
N ARG A 345 9.63 19.30 -10.83
CA ARG A 345 10.96 19.02 -10.27
C ARG A 345 12.03 19.29 -11.31
N ARG A 346 13.12 19.94 -10.88
CA ARG A 346 14.30 20.16 -11.72
C ARG A 346 15.59 20.11 -10.90
N GLU A 347 16.57 19.44 -11.46
CA GLU A 347 17.92 19.35 -10.90
C GLU A 347 18.87 20.33 -11.61
N PHE A 348 19.68 21.03 -10.84
CA PHE A 348 20.71 21.94 -11.32
C PHE A 348 21.96 21.85 -10.43
N GLY A 349 23.03 21.27 -10.97
CA GLY A 349 24.27 21.05 -10.23
C GLY A 349 24.04 20.16 -9.01
N HIS A 350 24.40 20.65 -7.82
CA HIS A 350 24.20 19.93 -6.55
C HIS A 350 22.83 20.15 -5.92
N PHE A 351 21.92 20.87 -6.59
CA PHE A 351 20.64 21.26 -6.05
C PHE A 351 19.47 20.66 -6.84
N GLU A 352 18.45 20.22 -6.12
CA GLU A 352 17.17 19.79 -6.64
C GLU A 352 16.09 20.75 -6.13
N PHE A 353 15.30 21.28 -7.05
CA PHE A 353 14.17 22.17 -6.77
C PHE A 353 12.87 21.46 -7.12
N THR A 354 11.95 21.44 -6.16
CA THR A 354 10.61 20.87 -6.35
C THR A 354 9.54 21.88 -5.92
N GLY A 355 8.58 22.15 -6.79
CA GLY A 355 7.40 22.94 -6.50
C GLY A 355 6.14 22.10 -6.67
N ILE A 356 5.20 22.19 -5.73
CA ILE A 356 3.92 21.49 -5.80
C ILE A 356 2.79 22.48 -5.54
N PHE A 357 1.75 22.42 -6.37
CA PHE A 357 0.48 23.11 -6.17
C PHE A 357 -0.61 22.07 -5.99
N HIS A 358 -1.50 22.29 -5.02
CA HIS A 358 -2.64 21.44 -4.69
C HIS A 358 -3.88 22.31 -4.51
N GLU A 359 -4.98 21.93 -5.11
CA GLU A 359 -6.27 22.58 -4.95
C GLU A 359 -7.39 21.57 -4.83
N ASP A 360 -8.14 21.66 -3.72
CA ASP A 360 -9.44 21.00 -3.59
C ASP A 360 -10.48 21.76 -4.41
N ILE A 361 -11.15 21.04 -5.29
CA ILE A 361 -12.12 21.56 -6.25
C ILE A 361 -13.54 21.48 -5.66
N ASP A 362 -13.82 20.42 -4.90
CA ASP A 362 -15.10 20.21 -4.25
C ASP A 362 -14.94 19.51 -2.90
N ASP A 363 -16.01 19.46 -2.10
CA ASP A 363 -16.01 18.75 -0.83
C ASP A 363 -16.08 17.23 -1.08
N ALA A 364 -15.41 16.43 -0.24
CA ALA A 364 -15.48 14.98 -0.34
C ALA A 364 -16.91 14.45 -0.15
N ALA A 365 -17.15 13.26 -0.70
CA ALA A 365 -18.33 12.48 -0.35
C ALA A 365 -18.36 12.16 1.16
N GLN A 366 -19.57 11.89 1.69
CA GLN A 366 -19.75 11.54 3.09
C GLN A 366 -18.84 10.36 3.48
N ALA A 367 -18.06 10.54 4.55
CA ALA A 367 -17.21 9.47 5.05
C ALA A 367 -18.01 8.32 5.65
N ILE A 368 -17.38 7.15 5.61
CA ILE A 368 -17.97 5.87 6.04
C ILE A 368 -17.16 5.20 7.15
N SER A 369 -16.07 5.83 7.61
CA SER A 369 -15.12 5.31 8.60
C SER A 369 -14.34 6.46 9.24
N SER A 370 -13.96 6.31 10.51
CA SER A 370 -13.10 7.27 11.24
C SER A 370 -11.63 7.18 10.83
N PHE A 371 -11.27 6.16 10.04
CA PHE A 371 -9.97 6.03 9.40
C PHE A 371 -9.72 7.14 8.36
N ALA A 372 -10.76 7.63 7.71
CA ALA A 372 -10.67 8.58 6.61
C ALA A 372 -11.73 9.69 6.75
N VAL A 373 -11.43 10.69 7.58
CA VAL A 373 -12.30 11.86 7.82
C VAL A 373 -11.94 12.98 6.83
N PRO A 374 -12.89 13.49 6.03
CA PRO A 374 -12.65 14.57 5.09
C PRO A 374 -12.20 15.84 5.77
N LEU A 375 -11.25 16.53 5.15
CA LEU A 375 -10.78 17.84 5.58
C LEU A 375 -11.57 18.95 4.87
N PRO A 376 -11.75 20.12 5.51
CA PRO A 376 -12.25 21.30 4.82
C PRO A 376 -11.39 21.63 3.58
N LYS A 377 -12.04 22.04 2.50
CA LYS A 377 -11.36 22.43 1.25
C LYS A 377 -10.22 23.39 1.50
N THR A 378 -9.09 23.14 0.82
CA THR A 378 -7.92 24.00 0.89
C THR A 378 -7.14 24.08 -0.44
N ARG A 379 -6.47 25.21 -0.63
CA ARG A 379 -5.42 25.40 -1.64
C ARG A 379 -4.07 25.47 -0.95
N ARG A 380 -3.07 24.80 -1.51
CA ARG A 380 -1.72 24.69 -0.97
C ARG A 380 -0.67 24.84 -2.07
N ALA A 381 0.45 25.47 -1.74
CA ALA A 381 1.61 25.59 -2.60
C ALA A 381 2.87 25.37 -1.77
N THR A 382 3.79 24.54 -2.27
CA THR A 382 5.05 24.23 -1.59
C THR A 382 6.23 24.46 -2.51
N LEU A 383 7.33 24.91 -1.93
CA LEU A 383 8.64 24.94 -2.55
C LEU A 383 9.62 24.18 -1.68
N HIS A 384 10.46 23.34 -2.29
CA HIS A 384 11.48 22.54 -1.64
C HIS A 384 12.79 22.65 -2.42
N LEU A 385 13.87 22.81 -1.68
CA LEU A 385 15.23 22.81 -2.16
C LEU A 385 16.00 21.73 -1.40
N LYS A 386 16.56 20.77 -2.13
CA LYS A 386 17.47 19.76 -1.61
C LYS A 386 18.86 19.97 -2.20
N GLY A 387 19.90 19.84 -1.39
CA GLY A 387 21.29 19.90 -1.82
C GLY A 387 22.16 18.86 -1.13
N GLU A 388 23.08 18.25 -1.87
CA GLU A 388 24.00 17.24 -1.36
C GLU A 388 25.46 17.69 -1.50
N PHE A 389 26.20 17.68 -0.39
CA PHE A 389 27.57 18.20 -0.27
C PHE A 389 28.46 17.16 0.43
N GLY A 390 28.91 16.16 -0.33
CA GLY A 390 29.70 15.06 0.21
C GLY A 390 28.87 14.25 1.22
N PRO A 391 29.28 14.14 2.50
CA PRO A 391 28.53 13.40 3.50
C PRO A 391 27.33 14.17 4.07
N VAL A 392 27.11 15.45 3.72
CA VAL A 392 26.04 16.28 4.26
C VAL A 392 24.94 16.50 3.24
N GLY A 393 23.69 16.23 3.61
CA GLY A 393 22.50 16.64 2.87
C GLY A 393 21.79 17.79 3.57
N LEU A 394 21.30 18.77 2.81
CA LEU A 394 20.53 19.90 3.28
C LEU A 394 19.21 19.97 2.53
N GLU A 395 18.10 20.10 3.24
CA GLU A 395 16.78 20.29 2.69
C GLU A 395 16.10 21.45 3.40
N VAL A 396 15.49 22.35 2.63
CA VAL A 396 14.69 23.45 3.14
C VAL A 396 13.46 23.64 2.27
N GLY A 397 12.33 23.93 2.88
CA GLY A 397 11.10 24.19 2.16
C GLY A 397 10.18 25.15 2.88
N GLY A 398 9.29 25.75 2.09
CA GLY A 398 8.18 26.58 2.57
C GLY A 398 6.86 26.05 2.03
N ILE A 399 5.82 26.16 2.85
CA ILE A 399 4.44 25.89 2.47
C ILE A 399 3.60 27.15 2.67
N TRP A 400 2.67 27.34 1.75
CA TRP A 400 1.55 28.24 1.88
C TRP A 400 0.27 27.43 1.72
N GLY A 401 -0.70 27.59 2.61
CA GLY A 401 -1.95 26.84 2.54
C GLY A 401 -3.09 27.49 3.31
N GLY A 402 -4.34 27.12 2.99
CA GLY A 402 -5.49 27.49 3.82
C GLY A 402 -6.48 28.47 3.21
N GLN A 403 -6.50 28.65 1.89
CA GLN A 403 -7.65 29.27 1.23
C GLN A 403 -8.70 28.20 0.88
N PRO A 404 -10.01 28.39 1.15
CA PRO A 404 -10.69 29.62 1.60
C PRO A 404 -10.95 29.69 3.12
N LEU A 405 -10.06 29.14 3.96
CA LEU A 405 -10.25 29.07 5.41
C LEU A 405 -10.04 30.41 6.13
N ASN A 406 -9.37 31.37 5.50
CA ASN A 406 -9.19 32.72 6.05
C ASN A 406 -10.53 33.38 6.38
N GLY A 407 -10.64 34.00 7.55
CA GLY A 407 -11.84 34.64 8.07
C GLY A 407 -12.76 33.72 8.86
N ARG A 408 -12.50 32.40 8.89
CA ARG A 408 -13.22 31.50 9.80
C ARG A 408 -12.88 31.83 11.25
N THR A 409 -13.91 31.99 12.07
CA THR A 409 -13.78 32.21 13.51
C THR A 409 -13.51 30.89 14.21
N PHE A 410 -12.59 30.90 15.18
CA PHE A 410 -12.33 29.79 16.08
C PHE A 410 -12.29 30.27 17.53
N GLN A 411 -12.41 29.33 18.45
CA GLN A 411 -12.34 29.61 19.89
C GLN A 411 -10.99 29.23 20.47
N ILE A 412 -10.58 29.98 21.49
CA ILE A 412 -9.43 29.70 22.35
C ILE A 412 -9.93 29.80 23.79
N ALA A 413 -9.56 28.86 24.64
CA ALA A 413 -9.82 28.93 26.07
C ALA A 413 -8.52 29.24 26.82
N GLU A 414 -8.54 30.26 27.67
CA GLU A 414 -7.45 30.56 28.60
C GLU A 414 -7.98 30.55 30.04
N GLY A 415 -7.21 29.97 30.96
CA GLY A 415 -7.60 29.86 32.36
C GLY A 415 -7.22 28.52 32.97
N ASN A 416 -7.79 28.23 34.14
CA ASN A 416 -7.60 26.97 34.85
C ASN A 416 -8.88 26.14 34.77
N ALA A 417 -8.78 24.86 35.11
CA ALA A 417 -9.92 23.94 35.18
C ALA A 417 -11.12 24.57 35.93
N GLY A 418 -12.28 24.57 35.30
CA GLY A 418 -13.52 25.20 35.81
C GLY A 418 -13.63 26.73 35.69
N GLU A 419 -12.56 27.47 35.36
CA GLU A 419 -12.55 28.93 35.23
C GLU A 419 -11.85 29.37 33.93
N TYR A 420 -12.51 29.13 32.80
CA TYR A 420 -12.01 29.50 31.47
C TYR A 420 -12.65 30.78 30.94
N THR A 421 -11.81 31.64 30.37
CA THR A 421 -12.24 32.75 29.51
C THR A 421 -12.14 32.30 28.06
N VAL A 422 -13.27 32.34 27.34
CA VAL A 422 -13.33 31.94 25.93
C VAL A 422 -13.15 33.16 25.05
N PHE A 423 -12.08 33.16 24.25
CA PHE A 423 -11.80 34.15 23.23
C PHE A 423 -12.22 33.63 21.85
N GLN A 424 -12.54 34.56 20.95
CA GLN A 424 -12.74 34.28 19.54
C GLN A 424 -11.69 35.03 18.73
N ASP A 425 -11.07 34.33 17.79
CA ASP A 425 -10.15 34.91 16.81
C ASP A 425 -10.48 34.37 15.41
N GLN A 426 -9.85 34.94 14.38
CA GLN A 426 -10.07 34.58 12.99
C GLN A 426 -8.77 34.16 12.30
N ILE A 427 -8.89 33.14 11.47
CA ILE A 427 -7.79 32.68 10.61
C ILE A 427 -7.39 33.81 9.67
N ASN A 428 -6.14 34.21 9.70
CA ASN A 428 -5.61 35.31 8.91
C ASN A 428 -4.47 34.84 7.99
N THR A 429 -4.00 35.74 7.12
CA THR A 429 -3.00 35.39 6.10
C THR A 429 -1.64 34.96 6.65
N LYS A 430 -1.33 35.26 7.92
CA LYS A 430 -0.09 34.81 8.58
C LYS A 430 -0.17 33.33 8.97
N ASP A 431 -1.36 32.82 9.25
CA ASP A 431 -1.61 31.43 9.62
C ASP A 431 -1.45 30.45 8.46
N ASN A 432 -1.31 30.98 7.25
CA ASN A 432 -1.21 30.20 6.02
C ASN A 432 0.20 29.72 5.74
N TRP A 433 1.21 30.27 6.41
CA TRP A 433 2.61 30.02 6.10
C TRP A 433 3.23 28.99 7.05
N GLY A 434 4.09 28.15 6.49
CA GLY A 434 4.93 27.22 7.26
C GLY A 434 6.29 27.02 6.60
N GLY A 435 7.24 26.53 7.37
CA GLY A 435 8.60 26.26 6.93
C GLY A 435 9.13 24.98 7.57
N LYS A 436 9.97 24.26 6.83
CA LYS A 436 10.59 23.01 7.27
C LYS A 436 12.04 22.98 6.80
N ALA A 437 12.93 22.46 7.64
CA ALA A 437 14.33 22.24 7.29
C ALA A 437 14.80 20.89 7.83
N LYS A 438 15.61 20.18 7.06
CA LYS A 438 16.22 18.89 7.42
C LYS A 438 17.70 18.91 7.04
N ILE A 439 18.55 18.48 7.96
CA ILE A 439 19.97 18.22 7.72
C ILE A 439 20.23 16.73 7.94
N THR A 440 21.03 16.14 7.06
CA THR A 440 21.47 14.75 7.15
C THR A 440 23.00 14.70 7.07
N PHE A 441 23.59 13.74 7.78
CA PHE A 441 25.01 13.42 7.73
C PHE A 441 25.18 11.91 7.62
N SER A 442 25.91 11.45 6.62
CA SER A 442 26.18 10.03 6.38
C SER A 442 27.66 9.81 6.08
N LYS A 443 28.35 9.07 6.96
CA LYS A 443 29.77 8.72 6.76
C LYS A 443 30.10 7.38 7.41
N GLY A 444 30.49 6.41 6.58
CA GLY A 444 30.82 5.06 7.04
C GLY A 444 29.61 4.41 7.73
N PRO A 445 29.76 3.80 8.93
CA PRO A 445 28.67 3.14 9.63
C PRO A 445 27.73 4.10 10.39
N PHE A 446 27.98 5.41 10.35
CA PHE A 446 27.23 6.40 11.10
C PHE A 446 26.36 7.27 10.19
N ASN A 447 25.07 7.38 10.54
CA ASN A 447 24.17 8.36 9.94
C ASN A 447 23.51 9.19 11.04
N TRP A 448 23.30 10.47 10.83
CA TRP A 448 22.59 11.37 11.74
C TRP A 448 21.71 12.35 10.98
N TYR A 449 20.58 12.72 11.56
CA TYR A 449 19.75 13.78 11.03
C TYR A 449 19.18 14.68 12.12
N ALA A 450 18.83 15.89 11.73
CA ALA A 450 17.94 16.75 12.48
C ALA A 450 16.94 17.41 11.52
N GLN A 451 15.72 17.61 12.00
CA GLN A 451 14.65 18.27 11.26
C GLN A 451 13.92 19.23 12.19
N ALA A 452 13.51 20.38 11.69
CA ALA A 452 12.59 21.29 12.37
C ALA A 452 11.50 21.75 11.42
N ALA A 453 10.29 21.95 11.95
CA ALA A 453 9.18 22.56 11.22
C ALA A 453 8.46 23.59 12.09
N ALA A 454 7.97 24.65 11.48
CA ALA A 454 7.07 25.63 12.08
C ALA A 454 5.94 25.89 11.09
N MET A 455 4.72 25.54 11.46
CA MET A 455 3.55 25.44 10.58
C MET A 455 2.43 26.30 11.16
N GLY A 456 2.00 27.33 10.42
CA GLY A 456 0.83 28.13 10.77
C GLY A 456 -0.45 27.30 10.89
N LEU A 457 -1.52 27.88 11.43
CA LEU A 457 -2.73 27.14 11.82
C LEU A 457 -3.29 26.27 10.68
N VAL A 458 -3.35 26.82 9.46
CA VAL A 458 -3.93 26.16 8.29
C VAL A 458 -2.90 25.78 7.22
N ALA A 459 -1.61 25.86 7.55
CA ALA A 459 -0.52 25.37 6.73
C ALA A 459 -0.44 23.82 6.79
N ASN A 460 -1.54 23.14 6.47
CA ASN A 460 -1.67 21.69 6.58
C ASN A 460 -0.94 20.98 5.42
N GLY A 461 0.17 20.30 5.73
CA GLY A 461 0.79 19.30 4.85
C GLY A 461 0.19 17.91 5.06
N GLY A 462 1.01 16.88 4.90
CA GLY A 462 0.76 15.49 5.26
C GLY A 462 2.01 14.85 5.88
N GLY A 463 1.84 13.65 6.45
CA GLY A 463 2.90 12.97 7.18
C GLY A 463 4.15 12.67 6.34
N ASP A 464 5.29 12.46 7.03
CA ASP A 464 6.53 12.05 6.35
C ASP A 464 6.50 10.55 5.97
N TYR A 465 6.16 10.27 4.71
CA TYR A 465 6.16 8.93 4.13
C TYR A 465 7.58 8.41 3.81
N THR A 466 8.59 9.28 3.83
CA THR A 466 9.96 8.87 3.49
C THR A 466 10.62 8.17 4.67
N ARG A 467 11.60 7.32 4.35
CA ARG A 467 12.53 6.73 5.32
C ARG A 467 13.83 7.50 5.23
N THR A 468 14.20 8.19 6.31
CA THR A 468 15.43 9.00 6.32
C THR A 468 16.66 8.08 6.35
N PHE A 469 16.75 7.15 7.32
CA PHE A 469 17.82 6.13 7.36
C PHE A 469 17.35 4.73 7.77
N THR A 470 16.29 4.64 8.58
CA THR A 470 15.81 3.38 9.16
C THR A 470 14.31 3.48 9.46
N GLY A 471 13.70 2.41 9.96
CA GLY A 471 12.26 2.27 10.21
C GLY A 471 11.74 2.95 11.47
N TRP A 472 12.20 4.16 11.80
CA TRP A 472 11.65 4.93 12.93
C TRP A 472 10.15 5.20 12.77
N ARG A 473 9.40 5.02 13.86
CA ARG A 473 7.97 5.32 13.98
C ARG A 473 7.71 6.77 14.39
N LEU A 474 8.65 7.42 15.09
CA LEU A 474 8.55 8.85 15.39
C LEU A 474 8.88 9.66 14.14
N LYS A 475 7.87 10.31 13.59
CA LYS A 475 7.95 11.14 12.39
C LYS A 475 7.14 12.41 12.56
N ASP A 476 7.45 13.39 11.71
CA ASP A 476 6.67 14.61 11.56
C ASP A 476 5.28 14.29 11.00
N SER A 477 4.23 14.76 11.69
CA SER A 477 2.84 14.59 11.30
C SER A 477 2.48 15.42 10.06
N GLY A 478 3.23 16.49 9.78
CA GLY A 478 2.98 17.43 8.69
C GLY A 478 1.72 18.29 8.84
N SER A 479 0.97 18.16 9.93
CA SER A 479 -0.21 18.99 10.18
C SER A 479 0.14 20.47 10.38
N GLY A 480 -0.84 21.34 10.20
CA GLY A 480 -0.77 22.75 10.61
C GLY A 480 -0.82 22.88 12.13
N ASN A 481 -0.82 24.13 12.60
CA ASN A 481 -0.87 24.47 14.02
C ASN A 481 0.19 23.71 14.85
N GLN A 482 1.48 23.80 14.46
CA GLN A 482 2.56 23.17 15.22
C GLN A 482 3.94 23.77 14.98
N THR A 483 4.80 23.62 15.98
CA THR A 483 6.25 23.68 15.84
C THR A 483 6.83 22.36 16.32
N ASN A 484 7.76 21.77 15.56
CA ASN A 484 8.40 20.52 15.93
C ASN A 484 9.90 20.50 15.65
N PHE A 485 10.58 19.60 16.35
CA PHE A 485 11.99 19.29 16.21
C PHE A 485 12.19 17.77 16.34
N LEU A 486 12.89 17.17 15.38
CA LEU A 486 13.24 15.76 15.38
C LEU A 486 14.75 15.58 15.21
N THR A 487 15.32 14.59 15.88
CA THR A 487 16.71 14.19 15.62
C THR A 487 16.94 12.74 16.00
N GLY A 488 17.75 12.06 15.22
CA GLY A 488 18.14 10.67 15.47
C GLY A 488 19.43 10.33 14.77
N PHE A 489 20.02 9.20 15.15
CA PHE A 489 21.20 8.67 14.48
C PHE A 489 21.14 7.16 14.37
N THR A 490 21.88 6.60 13.44
CA THR A 490 22.09 5.15 13.31
C THR A 490 23.57 4.85 13.38
N VAL A 491 23.93 3.78 14.09
CA VAL A 491 25.30 3.22 14.09
C VAL A 491 25.19 1.75 13.70
N LEU A 492 25.92 1.36 12.65
CA LEU A 492 26.09 -0.03 12.26
C LEU A 492 27.35 -0.62 12.90
N ALA A 493 27.19 -1.68 13.69
CA ALA A 493 28.26 -2.44 14.33
C ALA A 493 28.15 -3.92 13.93
N GLY A 494 28.83 -4.30 12.85
CA GLY A 494 28.67 -5.62 12.24
C GLY A 494 27.25 -5.80 11.71
N ASN A 495 26.53 -6.79 12.23
CA ASN A 495 25.14 -7.10 11.85
C ASN A 495 24.11 -6.38 12.74
N PHE A 496 24.55 -5.53 13.67
CA PHE A 496 23.66 -4.79 14.56
C PHE A 496 23.56 -3.32 14.14
N GLN A 497 22.35 -2.79 14.08
CA GLN A 497 22.06 -1.37 13.96
C GLN A 497 21.43 -0.86 15.26
N PHE A 498 22.04 0.17 15.83
CA PHE A 498 21.50 0.93 16.95
C PHE A 498 20.95 2.27 16.43
N ALA A 499 19.68 2.56 16.69
CA ALA A 499 18.99 3.70 16.09
C ALA A 499 18.04 4.42 17.05
N PRO A 500 18.54 5.34 17.91
CA PRO A 500 17.71 6.21 18.71
C PRO A 500 17.16 7.39 17.88
N ASN A 501 15.99 7.86 18.28
CA ASN A 501 15.31 9.01 17.69
C ASN A 501 14.53 9.78 18.77
N PHE A 502 14.36 11.07 18.56
CA PHE A 502 13.71 11.98 19.48
C PHE A 502 12.79 12.94 18.72
N LEU A 503 11.63 13.22 19.30
CA LEU A 503 10.65 14.18 18.81
C LEU A 503 10.25 15.11 19.96
N TRP A 504 10.30 16.41 19.70
CA TRP A 504 9.61 17.43 20.46
C TRP A 504 8.64 18.15 19.53
N GLN A 505 7.40 18.33 19.95
CA GLN A 505 6.42 19.13 19.21
C GLN A 505 5.47 19.84 20.16
N LYS A 506 4.96 20.99 19.71
CA LYS A 506 3.98 21.80 20.43
C LYS A 506 3.06 22.52 19.45
N PRO A 507 1.74 22.55 19.68
CA PRO A 507 0.83 23.34 18.86
C PRO A 507 1.04 24.84 19.09
N ILE A 508 0.67 25.68 18.10
CA ILE A 508 0.70 27.15 18.25
C ILE A 508 -0.48 27.61 19.11
N VAL A 509 -1.64 27.02 18.86
CA VAL A 509 -2.87 27.17 19.65
C VAL A 509 -3.19 25.82 20.26
N ASP A 510 -3.21 25.74 21.59
CA ASP A 510 -3.47 24.52 22.36
C ASP A 510 -4.89 23.99 22.14
N ALA A 511 -5.11 22.72 22.49
CA ALA A 511 -6.42 22.05 22.46
C ALA A 511 -7.42 22.74 23.37
N MET A 512 -8.71 22.64 23.06
CA MET A 512 -9.75 23.09 23.98
C MET A 512 -9.81 22.15 25.20
N PRO A 513 -9.92 22.68 26.44
CA PRO A 513 -10.10 21.87 27.65
C PRO A 513 -11.39 21.03 27.59
N ASN A 514 -11.33 19.78 28.08
CA ASN A 514 -12.50 18.89 28.14
C ASN A 514 -13.61 19.43 29.04
N ASP A 515 -13.28 20.23 30.06
CA ASP A 515 -14.22 20.83 31.02
C ASP A 515 -14.61 22.28 30.67
N VAL A 516 -14.34 22.72 29.42
CA VAL A 516 -14.69 24.06 28.96
C VAL A 516 -16.20 24.31 29.05
N GLN A 517 -16.60 25.41 29.68
CA GLN A 517 -18.00 25.78 29.85
C GLN A 517 -18.52 26.59 28.65
N ALA A 518 -19.84 26.54 28.41
CA ALA A 518 -20.49 27.38 27.41
C ALA A 518 -20.16 28.86 27.66
N PRO A 519 -19.81 29.65 26.62
CA PRO A 519 -20.01 29.40 25.18
C PRO A 519 -18.89 28.59 24.49
N GLY A 520 -17.90 28.08 25.23
CA GLY A 520 -16.82 27.25 24.71
C GLY A 520 -17.30 25.85 24.30
N ARG A 521 -16.64 25.27 23.28
CA ARG A 521 -16.82 23.87 22.87
C ARG A 521 -15.49 23.26 22.45
N LEU A 522 -15.38 21.93 22.48
CA LEU A 522 -14.27 21.24 21.83
C LEU A 522 -14.28 21.52 20.33
N ARG A 523 -13.07 21.70 19.77
CA ARG A 523 -12.91 21.82 18.32
C ARG A 523 -12.92 20.44 17.67
N ASN A 524 -13.21 20.40 16.38
CA ASN A 524 -13.07 19.19 15.57
C ASN A 524 -12.64 19.57 14.16
N ILE A 525 -12.06 18.63 13.41
CA ILE A 525 -11.43 18.93 12.12
C ILE A 525 -12.39 19.42 11.02
N GLN A 526 -13.69 19.14 11.14
CA GLN A 526 -14.70 19.52 10.15
C GLN A 526 -15.14 20.97 10.33
N ASP A 527 -15.40 21.37 11.58
CA ASP A 527 -15.84 22.72 11.92
C ASP A 527 -14.66 23.70 12.08
N ASP A 528 -13.56 23.21 12.67
CA ASP A 528 -12.37 23.98 13.01
C ASP A 528 -11.17 23.40 12.24
N PRO A 529 -10.65 24.10 11.22
CA PRO A 529 -9.74 23.50 10.23
C PRO A 529 -8.31 23.23 10.74
N PHE A 530 -8.09 23.30 12.06
CA PHE A 530 -6.81 23.08 12.73
C PHE A 530 -6.95 22.45 14.13
N ALA A 531 -7.76 21.40 14.26
CA ALA A 531 -7.90 20.67 15.51
C ALA A 531 -6.55 20.06 16.01
N VAL A 532 -6.31 20.14 17.33
CA VAL A 532 -5.14 19.59 18.00
C VAL A 532 -5.33 18.09 18.25
N ARG A 533 -4.65 17.27 17.45
CA ARG A 533 -4.76 15.80 17.47
C ARG A 533 -3.37 15.20 17.47
N GLN A 534 -2.84 14.86 16.29
CA GLN A 534 -1.47 14.34 16.14
C GLN A 534 -0.40 15.41 16.39
N ASN A 535 -0.73 16.70 16.27
CA ASN A 535 0.10 17.87 16.62
C ASN A 535 0.04 18.29 18.09
N ARG A 536 -0.63 17.52 18.96
CA ARG A 536 -0.64 17.85 20.39
C ARG A 536 0.77 17.93 20.98
N GLU A 537 0.91 18.68 22.06
CA GLU A 537 2.19 18.80 22.75
C GLU A 537 2.72 17.41 23.11
N THR A 538 3.95 17.12 22.67
CA THR A 538 4.55 15.80 22.81
C THR A 538 6.05 15.90 22.97
N MET A 539 6.59 15.19 23.96
CA MET A 539 8.00 14.83 24.02
C MET A 539 8.12 13.32 23.90
N ALA A 540 8.85 12.84 22.91
CA ALA A 540 8.92 11.42 22.63
C ALA A 540 10.35 10.95 22.32
N GLY A 541 10.66 9.76 22.82
CA GLY A 541 11.89 9.04 22.52
C GLY A 541 11.57 7.69 21.89
N GLU A 542 12.37 7.30 20.91
CA GLU A 542 12.32 6.00 20.27
C GLU A 542 13.71 5.39 20.27
N LEU A 543 13.78 4.09 20.56
CA LEU A 543 14.98 3.30 20.35
C LEU A 543 14.63 2.11 19.46
N LEU A 544 15.37 1.94 18.37
CA LEU A 544 15.26 0.80 17.46
C LEU A 544 16.58 0.04 17.43
N LEU A 545 16.52 -1.26 17.70
CA LEU A 545 17.63 -2.19 17.67
C LEU A 545 17.34 -3.26 16.62
N THR A 546 18.22 -3.36 15.62
CA THR A 546 18.03 -4.32 14.54
C THR A 546 19.25 -5.21 14.39
N PHE A 547 19.02 -6.51 14.37
CA PHE A 547 19.98 -7.52 14.03
C PHE A 547 19.59 -8.13 12.69
N ASP A 548 20.45 -7.96 11.70
CA ASP A 548 20.24 -8.49 10.36
C ASP A 548 21.59 -8.96 9.78
N PRO A 549 21.78 -10.28 9.57
CA PRO A 549 22.99 -10.83 8.97
C PRO A 549 23.04 -10.72 7.44
N THR A 550 21.95 -10.35 6.79
CA THR A 550 21.77 -10.29 5.33
C THR A 550 21.32 -8.89 4.91
N PRO A 551 22.24 -7.89 4.95
CA PRO A 551 21.91 -6.47 4.81
C PRO A 551 21.41 -6.04 3.41
N GLY A 552 21.13 -7.00 2.52
CA GLY A 552 20.56 -6.75 1.19
C GLY A 552 19.10 -6.32 1.23
N THR A 553 18.39 -6.54 2.34
CA THR A 553 16.96 -6.22 2.49
C THR A 553 16.72 -5.71 3.91
N TRP A 554 16.42 -4.42 4.07
CA TRP A 554 16.19 -3.93 5.43
C TRP A 554 14.81 -4.39 5.91
N MET A 555 14.72 -4.78 7.18
CA MET A 555 13.48 -5.24 7.84
C MET A 555 12.27 -4.31 7.75
N TYR A 556 12.48 -3.07 7.29
CA TYR A 556 11.48 -2.01 7.15
C TYR A 556 11.09 -1.73 5.70
N ASP A 557 11.63 -2.48 4.73
CA ASP A 557 11.16 -2.49 3.36
C ASP A 557 9.75 -3.11 3.31
N TRP A 558 8.89 -2.56 2.46
CA TRP A 558 7.49 -2.98 2.34
C TRP A 558 7.38 -4.45 1.87
N ASP A 559 8.36 -4.91 1.09
CA ASP A 559 8.49 -6.27 0.56
C ASP A 559 9.45 -7.14 1.38
N SER A 560 9.89 -6.69 2.56
CA SER A 560 10.81 -7.45 3.43
C SER A 560 10.30 -8.86 3.75
N ASP A 561 8.98 -9.05 3.87
CA ASP A 561 8.36 -10.37 4.01
C ASP A 561 8.76 -11.35 2.89
N LEU A 562 8.93 -10.85 1.66
CA LEU A 562 9.36 -11.63 0.50
C LEU A 562 10.88 -11.68 0.38
N ALA A 563 11.54 -10.52 0.49
CA ALA A 563 12.92 -10.33 0.13
C ALA A 563 13.91 -10.83 1.20
N GLU A 564 13.57 -10.70 2.49
CA GLU A 564 14.44 -11.10 3.61
C GLU A 564 14.77 -12.60 3.55
N ASP A 565 16.03 -12.98 3.58
CA ASP A 565 16.48 -14.38 3.48
C ASP A 565 17.30 -14.86 4.70
N ALA A 566 17.42 -14.02 5.74
CA ALA A 566 18.11 -14.37 6.97
C ALA A 566 17.54 -15.64 7.61
N LYS A 567 18.46 -16.50 8.06
CA LYS A 567 18.12 -17.60 8.99
C LYS A 567 17.52 -17.05 10.28
N PHE A 568 17.91 -15.84 10.68
CA PHE A 568 17.32 -15.09 11.78
C PHE A 568 17.68 -13.61 11.65
N ALA A 569 16.66 -12.76 11.56
CA ALA A 569 16.74 -11.32 11.66
C ALA A 569 15.67 -10.83 12.64
N ALA A 570 15.97 -9.77 13.39
CA ALA A 570 15.06 -9.22 14.36
C ALA A 570 15.22 -7.70 14.44
N SER A 571 14.09 -7.00 14.54
CA SER A 571 14.04 -5.58 14.83
C SER A 571 13.15 -5.36 16.05
N VAL A 572 13.71 -4.75 17.09
CA VAL A 572 13.03 -4.50 18.37
C VAL A 572 13.06 -3.01 18.62
N GLY A 573 11.89 -2.43 18.83
CA GLY A 573 11.71 -1.01 19.08
C GLY A 573 10.99 -0.73 20.38
N PHE A 574 11.29 0.43 20.97
CA PHE A 574 10.58 0.97 22.12
C PHE A 574 10.31 2.45 21.87
N VAL A 575 9.06 2.88 22.01
CA VAL A 575 8.65 4.27 21.87
C VAL A 575 8.00 4.72 23.17
N TYR A 576 8.42 5.86 23.69
CA TYR A 576 7.78 6.56 24.81
C TYR A 576 7.31 7.92 24.35
N ARG A 577 6.11 8.33 24.73
CA ARG A 577 5.51 9.63 24.44
C ARG A 577 4.94 10.21 25.73
N HIS A 578 5.45 11.36 26.12
CA HIS A 578 4.86 12.20 27.15
C HIS A 578 3.88 13.19 26.50
N HIS A 579 2.60 13.09 26.84
CA HIS A 579 1.57 14.01 26.35
C HIS A 579 0.98 14.83 27.51
N PRO A 580 1.52 16.02 27.78
CA PRO A 580 1.05 16.86 28.89
C PRO A 580 -0.31 17.50 28.65
N THR A 581 -0.85 17.43 27.43
CA THR A 581 -2.10 18.06 27.03
C THR A 581 -3.09 17.08 26.41
N ALA A 582 -4.38 17.39 26.55
CA ALA A 582 -5.48 16.67 25.91
C ALA A 582 -5.53 16.99 24.39
N GLN A 583 -6.47 16.35 23.70
CA GLN A 583 -6.74 16.59 22.28
C GLN A 583 -7.99 17.44 22.08
N ASP A 584 -8.25 17.81 20.83
CA ASP A 584 -9.57 18.23 20.37
C ASP A 584 -10.42 17.00 20.01
N ALA A 585 -11.73 17.20 19.82
CA ALA A 585 -12.67 16.12 19.60
C ALA A 585 -12.37 15.32 18.31
N ALA A 586 -12.45 13.99 18.43
CA ALA A 586 -12.48 13.09 17.28
C ALA A 586 -13.83 13.16 16.57
N ILE A 587 -13.86 12.69 15.32
CA ILE A 587 -15.10 12.38 14.60
C ILE A 587 -15.36 10.88 14.70
N GLY A 588 -16.48 10.52 15.33
CA GLY A 588 -16.99 9.15 15.42
C GLY A 588 -18.11 8.89 14.41
N PHE A 589 -18.45 7.62 14.22
CA PHE A 589 -19.54 7.18 13.36
C PHE A 589 -20.49 6.28 14.14
N LEU A 590 -21.79 6.52 13.99
CA LEU A 590 -22.84 5.64 14.52
C LEU A 590 -23.04 4.44 13.59
N GLY A 591 -23.77 3.41 14.05
CA GLY A 591 -24.05 2.20 13.25
C GLY A 591 -24.76 2.47 11.91
N ASN A 592 -25.51 3.57 11.83
CA ASN A 592 -26.14 4.05 10.59
C ASN A 592 -25.20 4.90 9.69
N ARG A 593 -23.89 4.95 10.01
CA ARG A 593 -22.84 5.73 9.35
C ARG A 593 -22.99 7.27 9.44
N THR A 594 -23.81 7.76 10.36
CA THR A 594 -23.87 9.19 10.66
C THR A 594 -22.62 9.60 11.45
N SER A 595 -21.93 10.64 10.99
CA SER A 595 -20.76 11.19 11.69
C SER A 595 -21.18 12.15 12.81
N PHE A 596 -20.43 12.17 13.91
CA PHE A 596 -20.60 13.13 15.01
C PHE A 596 -19.25 13.47 15.63
N ALA A 597 -19.14 14.64 16.27
CA ALA A 597 -17.98 14.98 17.09
C ALA A 597 -18.18 14.45 18.52
N PHE A 598 -17.17 13.80 19.09
CA PHE A 598 -17.24 13.34 20.48
C PHE A 598 -17.39 14.52 21.45
N PRO A 599 -18.16 14.36 22.54
CA PRO A 599 -18.39 15.43 23.50
C PRO A 599 -17.15 15.75 24.34
N ASN A 600 -16.28 14.75 24.57
CA ASN A 600 -14.96 14.89 25.20
C ASN A 600 -13.86 14.35 24.28
N SER A 601 -12.60 14.60 24.63
CA SER A 601 -11.41 14.12 23.90
C SER A 601 -10.52 13.23 24.76
N ALA A 602 -9.57 12.57 24.10
CA ALA A 602 -8.54 11.80 24.77
C ALA A 602 -7.69 12.69 25.71
N PRO A 603 -7.53 12.32 27.00
CA PRO A 603 -6.85 13.14 27.99
C PRO A 603 -5.33 13.21 27.80
N ALA A 604 -4.68 13.98 28.69
CA ALA A 604 -3.23 14.02 28.83
C ALA A 604 -2.74 12.74 29.50
N GLU A 605 -1.89 11.98 28.81
CA GLU A 605 -1.41 10.67 29.27
C GLU A 605 -0.01 10.35 28.74
N ASP A 606 0.74 9.58 29.52
CA ASP A 606 2.02 9.02 29.09
C ASP A 606 1.81 7.67 28.42
N LEU A 607 2.23 7.57 27.16
CA LEU A 607 2.06 6.37 26.33
C LEU A 607 3.41 5.74 26.00
N TRP A 608 3.47 4.42 26.05
CA TRP A 608 4.64 3.65 25.67
C TRP A 608 4.26 2.39 24.91
N GLU A 609 5.12 1.99 23.98
CA GLU A 609 4.94 0.78 23.20
C GLU A 609 6.30 0.14 22.93
N ALA A 610 6.46 -1.10 23.39
CA ALA A 610 7.49 -2.01 22.92
C ALA A 610 6.95 -2.80 21.73
N HIS A 611 7.74 -2.98 20.68
CA HIS A 611 7.39 -3.79 19.53
C HIS A 611 8.57 -4.58 19.02
N ALA A 612 8.31 -5.72 18.39
CA ALA A 612 9.33 -6.54 17.77
C ALA A 612 8.82 -7.14 16.46
N ARG A 613 9.71 -7.25 15.49
CA ARG A 613 9.53 -7.98 14.25
C ARG A 613 10.67 -8.98 14.12
N ILE A 614 10.34 -10.25 13.98
CA ILE A 614 11.29 -11.35 13.88
C ILE A 614 11.01 -12.07 12.57
N VAL A 615 12.05 -12.26 11.76
CA VAL A 615 12.00 -13.01 10.51
C VAL A 615 13.04 -14.14 10.58
N SER A 616 12.65 -15.35 10.22
CA SER A 616 13.55 -16.49 10.15
C SER A 616 13.16 -17.37 8.98
N LYS A 617 13.98 -17.37 7.93
CA LYS A 617 13.84 -18.26 6.76
C LYS A 617 14.98 -19.27 6.79
N ILE A 618 14.74 -20.39 7.45
CA ILE A 618 15.76 -21.43 7.69
C ILE A 618 16.14 -22.12 6.38
N ASN A 619 15.18 -22.34 5.50
CA ASN A 619 15.37 -22.86 4.15
C ASN A 619 14.21 -22.42 3.22
N PRO A 620 14.27 -22.66 1.91
CA PRO A 620 13.25 -22.19 0.97
C PRO A 620 11.82 -22.67 1.24
N ASP A 621 11.66 -23.75 2.01
CA ASP A 621 10.37 -24.37 2.35
C ASP A 621 9.98 -24.18 3.82
N PHE A 622 10.84 -23.59 4.66
CA PHE A 622 10.55 -23.39 6.08
C PHE A 622 11.03 -22.04 6.57
N GLY A 623 10.07 -21.27 7.10
CA GLY A 623 10.37 -20.08 7.86
C GLY A 623 9.19 -19.63 8.70
N PHE A 624 9.41 -18.55 9.45
CA PHE A 624 8.35 -17.82 10.12
C PHE A 624 8.65 -16.31 10.20
N ILE A 625 7.58 -15.54 10.35
CA ILE A 625 7.59 -14.12 10.64
C ILE A 625 6.69 -13.90 11.86
N ALA A 626 7.20 -13.23 12.88
CA ALA A 626 6.44 -12.86 14.06
C ALA A 626 6.48 -11.34 14.27
N ASN A 627 5.33 -10.72 14.48
CA ASN A 627 5.25 -9.34 14.96
C ASN A 627 4.64 -9.35 16.36
N LEU A 628 5.26 -8.65 17.30
CA LEU A 628 4.86 -8.60 18.70
C LEU A 628 4.76 -7.14 19.13
N TYR A 629 3.86 -6.83 20.04
CA TYR A 629 3.77 -5.53 20.68
C TYR A 629 3.21 -5.63 22.10
N GLY A 630 3.53 -4.63 22.92
CA GLY A 630 2.98 -4.46 24.25
C GLY A 630 3.18 -3.03 24.75
N GLY A 631 2.19 -2.48 25.43
CA GLY A 631 2.20 -1.08 25.83
C GLY A 631 0.91 -0.61 26.46
N ASN A 632 0.82 0.69 26.71
CA ASN A 632 -0.43 1.33 27.03
C ASN A 632 -0.94 2.21 25.88
N ALA A 633 -2.25 2.35 25.78
CA ALA A 633 -2.90 3.11 24.73
C ALA A 633 -4.20 3.72 25.23
N GLN A 634 -4.54 4.88 24.68
CA GLN A 634 -5.79 5.59 24.96
C GLN A 634 -6.71 5.53 23.74
N ALA A 635 -8.01 5.62 23.99
CA ALA A 635 -9.03 5.68 22.95
C ALA A 635 -8.89 6.95 22.09
N ASN A 636 -9.53 6.93 20.93
CA ASN A 636 -9.58 8.10 20.07
C ASN A 636 -10.70 9.08 20.47
N GLY A 637 -11.81 8.56 21.00
CA GLY A 637 -12.98 9.32 21.44
C GLY A 637 -12.88 9.83 22.88
N SER A 638 -14.02 9.79 23.58
CA SER A 638 -14.22 10.46 24.88
C SER A 638 -13.90 9.63 26.11
N ASP A 639 -13.53 8.36 25.96
CA ASP A 639 -13.29 7.46 27.10
C ASP A 639 -11.89 7.69 27.71
N GLU A 640 -11.85 7.93 29.02
CA GLU A 640 -10.63 8.16 29.81
C GLU A 640 -9.88 6.86 30.16
N ARG A 641 -10.50 5.69 29.95
CA ARG A 641 -9.91 4.40 30.30
C ARG A 641 -8.64 4.11 29.48
N LEU A 642 -7.50 4.14 30.17
CA LEU A 642 -6.20 3.76 29.65
C LEU A 642 -6.05 2.23 29.58
N LEU A 643 -5.76 1.70 28.40
CA LEU A 643 -5.56 0.28 28.18
C LEU A 643 -4.13 -0.14 28.42
N LYS A 644 -3.92 -1.36 28.92
CA LYS A 644 -2.63 -2.06 28.92
C LYS A 644 -2.76 -3.27 28.03
N ARG A 645 -2.30 -3.13 26.78
CA ARG A 645 -2.58 -4.07 25.70
C ARG A 645 -1.32 -4.82 25.29
N TYR A 646 -1.51 -6.09 24.94
CA TYR A 646 -0.45 -6.95 24.43
C TYR A 646 -0.96 -7.73 23.24
N GLY A 647 -0.10 -8.00 22.29
CA GLY A 647 -0.48 -8.88 21.20
C GLY A 647 0.63 -9.18 20.23
N GLY A 648 0.28 -10.00 19.26
CA GLY A 648 1.18 -10.33 18.17
C GLY A 648 0.55 -11.28 17.18
N ASP A 649 1.19 -11.38 16.02
CA ASP A 649 0.90 -12.36 14.99
C ASP A 649 2.13 -13.21 14.69
N LEU A 650 1.87 -14.45 14.29
CA LEU A 650 2.87 -15.39 13.81
C LEU A 650 2.38 -15.97 12.48
N ARG A 651 3.21 -15.85 11.45
CA ARG A 651 3.02 -16.47 10.15
C ARG A 651 4.13 -17.48 9.95
N LEU A 652 3.78 -18.73 9.72
CA LEU A 652 4.71 -19.85 9.52
C LEU A 652 4.40 -20.52 8.20
N ILE A 653 5.43 -20.78 7.40
CA ILE A 653 5.32 -21.56 6.16
C ILE A 653 6.16 -22.81 6.32
N TYR A 654 5.56 -23.97 6.09
CA TYR A 654 6.26 -25.25 5.98
C TYR A 654 5.77 -26.01 4.74
N LYS A 655 6.62 -26.10 3.72
CA LYS A 655 6.30 -26.65 2.40
C LYS A 655 5.07 -25.97 1.79
N LYS A 656 3.94 -26.68 1.75
CA LYS A 656 2.65 -26.19 1.23
C LYS A 656 1.66 -25.78 2.32
N ILE A 657 2.06 -25.83 3.58
CA ILE A 657 1.22 -25.45 4.71
C ILE A 657 1.61 -24.04 5.15
N LYS A 658 0.61 -23.18 5.31
CA LYS A 658 0.75 -21.88 5.94
C LYS A 658 -0.09 -21.87 7.22
N ILE A 659 0.52 -21.45 8.31
CA ILE A 659 -0.15 -21.21 9.59
C ILE A 659 -0.09 -19.70 9.84
N SER A 660 -1.23 -19.08 10.14
CA SER A 660 -1.28 -17.71 10.62
C SER A 660 -2.02 -17.70 11.95
N SER A 661 -1.42 -17.14 12.99
CA SER A 661 -2.05 -17.02 14.30
C SER A 661 -1.94 -15.60 14.84
N MET A 662 -2.94 -15.14 15.57
CA MET A 662 -2.96 -13.85 16.25
C MET A 662 -3.42 -14.05 17.69
N VAL A 663 -2.76 -13.35 18.61
CA VAL A 663 -3.17 -13.23 20.01
C VAL A 663 -3.24 -11.75 20.36
N LYS A 664 -4.33 -11.34 21.00
CA LYS A 664 -4.47 -10.00 21.58
C LYS A 664 -5.06 -10.11 22.99
N VAL A 665 -4.53 -9.35 23.93
CA VAL A 665 -4.93 -9.32 25.34
C VAL A 665 -5.24 -7.88 25.71
N ASP A 666 -6.42 -7.67 26.30
CA ASP A 666 -6.96 -6.36 26.69
C ASP A 666 -6.86 -5.32 25.56
N ASP A 667 -7.22 -5.75 24.35
CA ASP A 667 -7.07 -4.96 23.13
C ASP A 667 -8.40 -4.67 22.46
N TRP A 668 -8.42 -3.61 21.66
CA TRP A 668 -9.50 -3.25 20.77
C TRP A 668 -9.82 -4.38 19.78
N GLY A 669 -11.09 -4.42 19.38
CA GLY A 669 -11.57 -5.27 18.29
C GLY A 669 -10.96 -4.91 16.92
N PRO A 670 -11.44 -5.57 15.86
CA PRO A 670 -10.84 -5.47 14.52
C PRO A 670 -11.19 -4.17 13.78
N PHE A 671 -12.19 -3.41 14.23
CA PHE A 671 -12.68 -2.22 13.54
C PHE A 671 -12.27 -0.91 14.21
N ASP A 672 -12.22 0.17 13.45
CA ASP A 672 -11.83 1.52 13.88
C ASP A 672 -12.71 2.04 15.03
N TYR A 673 -14.02 1.80 14.97
CA TYR A 673 -14.96 2.19 15.99
C TYR A 673 -14.66 1.54 17.35
N HIS A 674 -14.00 0.36 17.38
CA HIS A 674 -13.58 -0.23 18.65
C HIS A 674 -12.55 0.65 19.35
N ARG A 675 -11.66 1.31 18.61
CA ARG A 675 -10.71 2.27 19.17
C ARG A 675 -11.38 3.61 19.50
N ASP A 676 -12.38 4.01 18.73
CA ASP A 676 -13.08 5.28 18.95
C ASP A 676 -13.93 5.25 20.23
N PHE A 677 -14.70 4.19 20.41
CA PHE A 677 -15.56 3.98 21.58
C PHE A 677 -14.89 3.18 22.71
N ASN A 678 -13.59 2.90 22.56
CA ASN A 678 -12.80 2.11 23.50
C ASN A 678 -13.39 0.73 23.81
N LEU A 679 -13.92 0.03 22.82
CA LEU A 679 -14.48 -1.31 22.94
C LEU A 679 -13.37 -2.36 22.86
N THR A 680 -13.24 -3.17 23.89
CA THR A 680 -12.11 -4.10 24.06
C THR A 680 -12.59 -5.51 24.32
N TYR A 681 -11.70 -6.47 24.09
CA TYR A 681 -11.89 -7.86 24.45
C TYR A 681 -10.74 -8.30 25.38
N PRO A 682 -11.00 -8.98 26.50
CA PRO A 682 -9.94 -9.44 27.40
C PRO A 682 -8.93 -10.37 26.71
N LEU A 683 -9.39 -11.26 25.82
CA LEU A 683 -8.55 -12.15 25.03
C LEU A 683 -9.20 -12.38 23.66
N GLN A 684 -8.41 -12.21 22.60
CA GLN A 684 -8.79 -12.54 21.22
C GLN A 684 -7.75 -13.49 20.62
N LEU A 685 -8.22 -14.57 20.03
CA LEU A 685 -7.41 -15.59 19.39
C LEU A 685 -7.89 -15.79 17.96
N VAL A 686 -6.96 -15.79 17.01
CA VAL A 686 -7.22 -16.25 15.64
C VAL A 686 -6.17 -17.30 15.31
N PHE A 687 -6.60 -18.42 14.75
CA PHE A 687 -5.74 -19.49 14.28
C PHE A 687 -6.21 -19.96 12.91
N ASP A 688 -5.38 -19.81 11.90
CA ASP A 688 -5.65 -20.16 10.50
C ASP A 688 -4.61 -21.17 10.03
N VAL A 689 -5.07 -22.28 9.47
CA VAL A 689 -4.22 -23.26 8.80
C VAL A 689 -4.73 -23.44 7.39
N SER A 690 -3.85 -23.28 6.42
CA SER A 690 -4.17 -23.41 5.01
C SER A 690 -3.11 -24.15 4.22
N THR A 691 -3.54 -24.65 3.07
CA THR A 691 -2.65 -25.21 2.06
C THR A 691 -2.96 -24.64 0.69
N THR A 692 -1.92 -24.49 -0.12
CA THR A 692 -1.96 -23.89 -1.46
C THR A 692 -1.61 -24.92 -2.53
N VAL A 693 -2.16 -24.76 -3.73
CA VAL A 693 -1.75 -25.57 -4.90
C VAL A 693 -0.29 -25.25 -5.26
N GLU A 694 0.04 -23.96 -5.26
CA GLU A 694 1.38 -23.39 -5.51
C GLU A 694 2.19 -23.26 -4.21
N LYS A 695 3.38 -22.63 -4.29
CA LYS A 695 4.17 -22.29 -3.10
C LYS A 695 3.43 -21.24 -2.27
N PRO A 696 3.25 -21.43 -0.95
CA PRO A 696 2.65 -20.42 -0.09
C PRO A 696 3.44 -19.12 -0.12
N GLN A 697 2.72 -18.01 -0.21
CA GLN A 697 3.29 -16.67 -0.24
C GLN A 697 3.27 -16.05 1.16
N TRP A 698 4.26 -15.21 1.48
CA TRP A 698 4.33 -14.50 2.76
C TRP A 698 3.23 -13.43 2.87
N LEU A 699 3.12 -12.61 1.81
CA LEU A 699 2.04 -11.64 1.64
C LEU A 699 0.69 -12.35 1.40
N ASN A 700 -0.40 -11.71 1.83
CA ASN A 700 -1.76 -12.23 1.62
C ASN A 700 -2.26 -11.87 0.21
N ILE A 701 -1.63 -12.44 -0.82
CA ILE A 701 -2.06 -12.26 -2.21
C ILE A 701 -3.07 -13.34 -2.63
N PRO A 702 -4.03 -13.02 -3.53
CA PRO A 702 -5.00 -13.99 -4.02
C PRO A 702 -4.31 -15.24 -4.58
N SER A 703 -4.66 -16.43 -4.10
CA SER A 703 -4.03 -17.70 -4.54
C SER A 703 -5.04 -18.84 -4.46
N THR A 704 -4.80 -19.91 -5.23
CA THR A 704 -5.62 -21.13 -5.08
C THR A 704 -5.24 -21.86 -3.80
N ARG A 705 -6.08 -21.76 -2.78
CA ARG A 705 -5.84 -22.31 -1.43
C ARG A 705 -7.12 -22.73 -0.73
N MET A 706 -6.96 -23.62 0.24
CA MET A 706 -8.04 -24.02 1.15
C MET A 706 -7.54 -24.02 2.58
N GLY A 707 -8.43 -23.73 3.52
CA GLY A 707 -8.04 -23.66 4.92
C GLY A 707 -9.21 -23.63 5.89
N ILE A 708 -8.86 -23.68 7.16
CA ILE A 708 -9.76 -23.56 8.29
C ILE A 708 -9.19 -22.46 9.20
N ARG A 709 -10.05 -21.54 9.59
CA ARG A 709 -9.77 -20.50 10.56
C ARG A 709 -10.69 -20.63 11.76
N TYR A 710 -10.11 -20.56 12.94
CA TYR A 710 -10.83 -20.46 14.19
C TYR A 710 -10.59 -19.07 14.78
N THR A 711 -11.66 -18.36 15.07
CA THR A 711 -11.64 -17.09 15.82
C THR A 711 -12.36 -17.32 17.13
N TRP A 712 -11.78 -16.87 18.24
CA TRP A 712 -12.37 -16.95 19.57
C TRP A 712 -12.10 -15.66 20.34
N ARG A 713 -13.08 -15.16 21.08
CA ARG A 713 -12.93 -14.02 21.97
C ARG A 713 -13.61 -14.28 23.31
N SER A 714 -12.96 -13.91 24.40
CA SER A 714 -13.67 -13.70 25.68
C SER A 714 -14.31 -12.32 25.70
N LEU A 715 -15.42 -12.18 26.40
CA LEU A 715 -16.21 -10.96 26.47
C LEU A 715 -16.40 -10.51 27.93
N ASP A 716 -16.40 -9.21 28.14
CA ASP A 716 -16.68 -8.54 29.41
C ASP A 716 -17.55 -7.29 29.19
N GLN A 717 -17.75 -6.48 30.22
CA GLN A 717 -18.57 -5.26 30.16
C GLN A 717 -18.11 -4.23 29.12
N TYR A 718 -16.87 -4.33 28.61
CA TYR A 718 -16.34 -3.44 27.58
C TYR A 718 -16.44 -4.01 26.16
N SER A 719 -16.97 -5.24 26.04
CA SER A 719 -17.09 -5.96 24.78
C SER A 719 -18.45 -5.68 24.11
N PRO A 720 -18.51 -5.34 22.81
CA PRO A 720 -19.73 -4.87 22.15
C PRO A 720 -20.95 -5.80 22.24
N ARG A 721 -20.73 -7.11 22.28
CA ARG A 721 -21.79 -8.13 22.26
C ARG A 721 -22.02 -8.82 23.60
N TYR A 722 -21.36 -8.40 24.68
CA TYR A 722 -21.54 -9.02 25.98
C TYR A 722 -22.96 -8.74 26.52
N CYS A 723 -23.72 -9.81 26.74
CA CYS A 723 -25.10 -9.74 27.18
C CYS A 723 -25.35 -10.83 28.22
N PRO A 724 -24.98 -10.61 29.49
CA PRO A 724 -25.20 -11.59 30.55
C PRO A 724 -26.67 -11.71 30.96
N THR A 725 -27.41 -10.61 30.89
CA THR A 725 -28.86 -10.53 31.12
C THR A 725 -29.44 -9.36 30.32
N SER A 726 -30.77 -9.28 30.24
CA SER A 726 -31.48 -8.15 29.64
C SER A 726 -32.31 -7.40 30.69
N ILE A 727 -32.40 -6.08 30.53
CA ILE A 727 -33.29 -5.18 31.27
C ILE A 727 -34.25 -4.52 30.28
N TYR A 728 -35.33 -3.90 30.77
CA TYR A 728 -36.22 -3.12 29.90
C TYR A 728 -35.75 -1.66 29.87
N ASP A 729 -35.61 -1.11 28.67
CA ASP A 729 -35.33 0.32 28.50
C ASP A 729 -36.55 1.20 28.84
N ALA A 730 -36.39 2.52 28.73
CA ALA A 730 -37.45 3.49 29.02
C ALA A 730 -38.71 3.34 28.15
N ASN A 731 -38.60 2.63 27.02
CA ASN A 731 -39.70 2.35 26.08
C ASN A 731 -40.27 0.93 26.27
N GLY A 732 -39.78 0.16 27.25
CA GLY A 732 -40.20 -1.22 27.50
C GLY A 732 -39.60 -2.24 26.53
N ILE A 733 -38.52 -1.91 25.84
CA ILE A 733 -37.80 -2.81 24.94
C ILE A 733 -36.68 -3.52 25.72
N PRO A 734 -36.55 -4.86 25.64
CA PRO A 734 -35.43 -5.56 26.24
C PRO A 734 -34.08 -5.11 25.64
N THR A 735 -33.15 -4.68 26.48
CA THR A 735 -31.78 -4.29 26.12
C THR A 735 -30.78 -5.02 27.02
N CYS A 736 -29.58 -5.31 26.49
CA CYS A 736 -28.54 -5.99 27.25
C CYS A 736 -28.02 -5.12 28.39
N ASP A 737 -27.84 -5.73 29.57
CA ASP A 737 -27.17 -5.11 30.72
C ASP A 737 -25.77 -5.72 30.88
N PRO A 738 -24.72 -5.10 30.31
CA PRO A 738 -23.36 -5.60 30.39
C PRO A 738 -22.74 -5.45 31.79
N GLU A 739 -23.34 -4.65 32.69
CA GLU A 739 -22.82 -4.38 34.04
C GLU A 739 -23.46 -5.27 35.12
N ALA A 740 -24.36 -6.18 34.73
CA ALA A 740 -25.07 -7.04 35.66
C ALA A 740 -24.14 -7.84 36.57
N PHE A 741 -24.34 -7.69 37.89
CA PHE A 741 -23.53 -8.37 38.90
C PHE A 741 -23.78 -9.89 38.92
N GLY A 742 -22.71 -10.65 39.19
CA GLY A 742 -22.78 -12.11 39.40
C GLY A 742 -22.54 -12.98 38.17
N PHE A 743 -22.25 -12.37 37.01
CA PHE A 743 -21.91 -13.08 35.79
C PHE A 743 -20.38 -13.09 35.55
N GLY A 744 -19.88 -14.19 34.98
CA GLY A 744 -18.48 -14.30 34.56
C GLY A 744 -18.27 -13.82 33.12
N LEU A 745 -17.06 -14.01 32.60
CA LEU A 745 -16.75 -13.67 31.20
C LEU A 745 -17.65 -14.43 30.21
N GLY A 746 -18.17 -13.70 29.23
CA GLY A 746 -18.81 -14.28 28.05
C GLY A 746 -17.77 -14.81 27.06
N ASN A 747 -18.24 -15.43 25.99
CA ASN A 747 -17.39 -15.79 24.86
C ASN A 747 -18.16 -15.82 23.55
N GLU A 748 -17.43 -15.60 22.47
CA GLU A 748 -17.89 -15.85 21.10
C GLU A 748 -16.83 -16.60 20.32
N TRP A 749 -17.25 -17.39 19.34
CA TRP A 749 -16.36 -18.13 18.47
C TRP A 749 -16.94 -18.32 17.08
N GLU A 750 -16.03 -18.45 16.12
CA GLU A 750 -16.33 -18.69 14.71
C GLU A 750 -15.34 -19.71 14.15
N ILE A 751 -15.86 -20.76 13.51
CA ILE A 751 -15.10 -21.65 12.65
C ILE A 751 -15.43 -21.30 11.20
N LYS A 752 -14.45 -20.73 10.50
CA LYS A 752 -14.54 -20.44 9.07
C LYS A 752 -13.78 -21.50 8.29
N THR A 753 -14.46 -22.21 7.39
CA THR A 753 -13.76 -22.99 6.35
C THR A 753 -13.78 -22.19 5.07
N TYR A 754 -12.72 -22.26 4.27
CA TYR A 754 -12.66 -21.52 3.01
C TYR A 754 -11.96 -22.29 1.89
N PHE A 755 -12.46 -22.05 0.68
CA PHE A 755 -11.87 -22.51 -0.57
C PHE A 755 -11.77 -21.30 -1.51
N GLN A 756 -10.53 -20.91 -1.80
CA GLN A 756 -10.21 -19.82 -2.71
C GLN A 756 -9.62 -20.41 -3.99
N ILE A 757 -10.16 -20.00 -5.13
CA ILE A 757 -9.67 -20.36 -6.46
C ILE A 757 -9.11 -19.10 -7.09
N ASN A 758 -7.92 -19.16 -7.65
CA ASN A 758 -7.36 -18.15 -8.54
C ASN A 758 -6.62 -18.85 -9.69
N ILE A 759 -7.08 -18.64 -10.92
CA ILE A 759 -6.57 -19.35 -12.12
C ILE A 759 -5.42 -18.58 -12.82
N PHE A 760 -5.19 -17.32 -12.47
CA PHE A 760 -4.28 -16.43 -13.20
C PHE A 760 -2.98 -16.11 -12.46
N ASN A 761 -2.73 -16.73 -11.31
CA ASN A 761 -1.48 -16.60 -10.56
C ASN A 761 -0.40 -17.58 -10.99
#